data_AF-A0A087SAC8-F1
#
_entry.id   AF-A0A087SAC8-F1
#
_cell.length_a   1.000
_cell.length_b   1.000
_cell.length_c   1.000
_cell.angle_alpha   90.00
_cell.angle_beta   90.00
_cell.angle_gamma   90.00
#
_symmetry.space_group_name_H-M   'P 1'
#
loop_
_entity.id
_entity.type
_entity.pdbx_description
1 polymer ?
#
loop_
_entity_poly.entity_id
_entity_poly.type
_entity_poly.pdbx_seq_one_letter_code
_entity_poly.pdbx_strand_id
1 'polypeptide(L)'
;MYYGNDTAFSCPSCVGTFRHPGAKWKLLHLLASRPEWDRVMQPYQAFMVTDDDLLMAPHDLDIGFDVFSRHSLDLGQLSVCPSPDSYTWWELMYQNSSNTLRYTAFVENMAPMFSKSMLTKHVLPHLEDASIGWGLDFLWPFLLRYARESVGVVDVVCMTHPSTKPESGSSIYATTHEKGWTPRQERDKLMKHWKINTAAYRRHGLKLAPMQTQFAAVPLPPAGYRDDGHISLGFPTLCIWGANTGVGKTLVSAGLAAAVTRAEGSLLYLKPLQTGFPTDSDARTVLAAVATELAAFEERGLFLRGDCMALVESAGGVASPSPAGGAQCDLLAPLCAPALLVGDGRLGGISVTYAAYELLRGRGHAVPFLLLAEEQAGNADALARLIGPGETQILALPPLPAPAPARDAAAEGGRAEAAAVPAYLEPPCADAGLADWLSRTALVFDRLRVDVAEEHARRVRRLQSLEETARRRVWWPFHQHARADSPVAVFDARAGERLLTLGPAECTPSLLAEAMLDSVGQGWASRAFFSDDGSTAVEVALKMAFRKFLADRGATDWEVDDGPELGVLGLQGAYHGDTLGAMDCVAPSPFNGRRQTPWYAGRGLFLDPPTLALRGGAWAGAGQPAPLPDLAAVFAPRPEAVAAHRAAIAAALDAHDAAAGAHLAARPAPPALAACLLEPVVQGSGGMRLVDPAFQRALAAEARARGIPLVLDEVFTGLWRLGAPSGAALLGLDPDVACYGKLLTGGLVPLALTLASEPVFEAFKGESKLDALLHGHSYTAHPTGCAAALAALAAYASPALNPNAGALAGAAARRLPLTLWGEAAAAELSRLPGVAGVTTLGTLLAVELGGGGGGYASDAAAGVVAALRRHGVFARPLGPVVYLMVTPMTGAGEVDRLLAAMKLALADAGTGAGPC
;
A
#
# COMPACT_ATOMS: atom_id res chain seq x y z
N MET A 1 6.54 26.65 -24.27
CA MET A 1 6.93 27.41 -25.48
C MET A 1 7.24 28.82 -25.04
N TYR A 2 8.35 29.43 -25.47
CA TYR A 2 8.58 30.86 -25.22
C TYR A 2 8.09 31.67 -26.41
N TYR A 3 7.32 32.73 -26.17
CA TYR A 3 6.98 33.71 -27.19
C TYR A 3 7.03 35.12 -26.58
N GLY A 4 7.87 35.99 -27.13
CA GLY A 4 8.19 37.27 -26.49
C GLY A 4 9.27 38.05 -27.23
N ASN A 5 9.66 39.21 -26.68
CA ASN A 5 10.60 40.12 -27.32
C ASN A 5 12.00 40.14 -26.67
N ASP A 6 12.21 39.43 -25.56
CA ASP A 6 13.51 39.34 -24.91
C ASP A 6 14.43 38.43 -25.73
N THR A 7 15.48 39.00 -26.30
CA THR A 7 16.47 38.28 -27.10
C THR A 7 17.54 37.59 -26.24
N ALA A 8 17.68 37.98 -24.97
CA ALA A 8 18.60 37.38 -24.00
C ALA A 8 17.98 36.19 -23.26
N PHE A 9 16.65 36.09 -23.21
CA PHE A 9 15.96 34.96 -22.57
C PHE A 9 16.31 33.61 -23.22
N SER A 10 16.79 32.66 -22.41
CA SER A 10 17.11 31.30 -22.82
C SER A 10 16.34 30.29 -21.97
N CYS A 11 15.69 29.33 -22.64
CA CYS A 11 14.88 28.29 -22.00
C CYS A 11 15.26 26.93 -22.59
N PRO A 12 16.20 26.20 -21.97
CA PRO A 12 16.66 24.89 -22.44
C PRO A 12 15.53 23.85 -22.56
N SER A 13 14.49 23.99 -21.73
CA SER A 13 13.34 23.08 -21.69
C SER A 13 12.19 23.48 -22.62
N CYS A 14 12.30 24.59 -23.34
CA CYS A 14 11.25 25.06 -24.23
C CYS A 14 11.24 24.25 -25.53
N VAL A 15 10.07 23.68 -25.87
CA VAL A 15 9.82 22.98 -27.14
C VAL A 15 9.95 23.86 -28.39
N GLY A 16 10.04 25.19 -28.21
CA GLY A 16 10.29 26.16 -29.26
C GLY A 16 10.33 27.60 -28.73
N THR A 17 10.82 28.51 -29.56
CA THR A 17 10.93 29.95 -29.25
C THR A 17 10.38 30.78 -30.41
N PHE A 18 9.51 31.75 -30.11
CA PHE A 18 8.98 32.71 -31.07
C PHE A 18 9.33 34.13 -30.63
N ARG A 19 10.39 34.70 -31.23
CA ARG A 19 10.89 36.02 -30.86
C ARG A 19 10.30 37.09 -31.77
N HIS A 20 9.43 37.93 -31.23
CA HIS A 20 8.80 39.00 -31.98
C HIS A 20 8.41 40.17 -31.04
N PRO A 21 8.61 41.44 -31.45
CA PRO A 21 8.13 42.58 -30.67
C PRO A 21 6.60 42.61 -30.67
N GLY A 22 5.98 42.80 -29.50
CA GLY A 22 4.52 42.88 -29.39
C GLY A 22 4.02 42.56 -28.00
N ALA A 23 2.73 42.78 -27.77
CA ALA A 23 2.05 42.43 -26.52
C ALA A 23 1.61 40.96 -26.50
N LYS A 24 1.52 40.36 -25.30
CA LYS A 24 1.25 38.93 -25.04
C LYS A 24 0.19 38.33 -25.98
N TRP A 25 -1.03 38.87 -25.98
CA TRP A 25 -2.15 38.31 -26.73
C TRP A 25 -2.01 38.48 -28.25
N LYS A 26 -1.46 39.60 -28.72
CA LYS A 26 -1.16 39.79 -30.13
C LYS A 26 -0.09 38.82 -30.62
N LEU A 27 0.94 38.58 -29.81
CA LEU A 27 1.99 37.62 -30.14
C LEU A 27 1.44 36.19 -30.20
N LEU A 28 0.52 35.82 -29.30
CA LEU A 28 -0.17 34.53 -29.36
C LEU A 28 -0.98 34.37 -30.65
N HIS A 29 -1.69 35.40 -31.09
CA HIS A 29 -2.41 35.40 -32.37
C HIS A 29 -1.47 35.27 -33.58
N LEU A 30 -0.35 36.01 -33.58
CA LEU A 30 0.66 35.91 -34.64
C LEU A 30 1.33 34.54 -34.67
N LEU A 31 1.61 33.96 -33.50
CA LEU A 31 2.14 32.61 -33.36
C LEU A 31 1.13 31.58 -33.87
N ALA A 32 -0.16 31.74 -33.56
CA ALA A 32 -1.23 30.87 -34.04
C ALA A 32 -1.42 30.89 -35.55
N SER A 33 -0.95 31.95 -36.22
CA SER A 33 -1.01 32.08 -37.68
C SER A 33 0.19 31.43 -38.39
N ARG A 34 1.12 30.81 -37.65
CA ARG A 34 2.34 30.21 -38.18
C ARG A 34 2.20 28.70 -38.37
N PRO A 35 2.86 28.11 -39.38
CA PRO A 35 2.83 26.65 -39.59
C PRO A 35 3.34 25.84 -38.40
N GLU A 36 4.23 26.39 -37.57
CA GLU A 36 4.73 25.71 -36.37
C GLU A 36 3.67 25.56 -35.27
N TRP A 37 2.58 26.32 -35.32
CA TRP A 37 1.50 26.29 -34.31
C TRP A 37 0.89 24.90 -34.17
N ASP A 38 0.54 24.25 -35.28
CA ASP A 38 -0.11 22.94 -35.25
C ASP A 38 0.79 21.89 -34.60
N ARG A 39 2.09 21.97 -34.86
CA ARG A 39 3.09 21.10 -34.22
C ARG A 39 3.20 21.34 -32.72
N VAL A 40 3.12 22.60 -32.28
CA VAL A 40 3.15 22.97 -30.87
C VAL A 40 1.87 22.53 -30.16
N MET A 41 0.71 22.61 -30.82
CA MET A 41 -0.59 22.28 -30.22
C MET A 41 -0.90 20.78 -30.22
N GLN A 42 -0.31 19.99 -31.13
CA GLN A 42 -0.64 18.58 -31.32
C GLN A 42 -0.53 17.72 -30.05
N PRO A 43 0.57 17.77 -29.26
CA PRO A 43 0.76 16.84 -28.14
C PRO A 43 0.04 17.26 -26.85
N TYR A 44 -0.54 18.47 -26.77
CA TYR A 44 -1.11 19.01 -25.53
C TYR A 44 -2.63 19.11 -25.60
N GLN A 45 -3.31 18.82 -24.49
CA GLN A 45 -4.76 18.90 -24.33
C GLN A 45 -5.24 20.18 -23.62
N ALA A 46 -4.36 20.83 -22.87
CA ALA A 46 -4.61 22.09 -22.18
C ALA A 46 -3.37 22.98 -22.23
N PHE A 47 -3.58 24.29 -22.09
CA PHE A 47 -2.56 25.32 -22.25
C PHE A 47 -2.72 26.39 -21.18
N MET A 48 -1.63 26.82 -20.57
CA MET A 48 -1.61 27.99 -19.70
C MET A 48 -0.91 29.14 -20.42
N VAL A 49 -1.53 30.30 -20.42
CA VAL A 49 -1.02 31.52 -21.06
C VAL A 49 -0.69 32.51 -19.95
N THR A 50 0.59 32.62 -19.58
CA THR A 50 1.01 33.38 -18.39
C THR A 50 1.67 34.70 -18.73
N ASP A 51 1.59 35.66 -17.80
CA ASP A 51 2.52 36.79 -17.72
C ASP A 51 3.92 36.31 -17.30
N ASP A 52 4.92 37.15 -17.54
CA ASP A 52 6.35 36.85 -17.36
C ASP A 52 6.88 37.09 -15.94
N ASP A 53 6.08 37.71 -15.07
CA ASP A 53 6.42 38.05 -13.69
C ASP A 53 5.79 37.12 -12.63
N LEU A 54 5.08 36.08 -13.05
CA LEU A 54 4.45 35.11 -12.15
C LEU A 54 5.45 34.08 -11.61
N LEU A 55 5.42 33.84 -10.30
CA LEU A 55 6.26 32.86 -9.63
C LEU A 55 5.41 31.65 -9.20
N MET A 56 5.81 30.45 -9.64
CA MET A 56 5.16 29.18 -9.31
C MET A 56 6.17 28.04 -9.34
N ALA A 57 6.01 27.04 -8.49
CA ALA A 57 6.89 25.87 -8.54
C ALA A 57 6.46 24.94 -9.70
N PRO A 58 7.41 24.28 -10.39
CA PRO A 58 7.06 23.38 -11.51
C PRO A 58 6.05 22.28 -11.13
N HIS A 59 6.15 21.74 -9.90
CA HIS A 59 5.21 20.72 -9.42
C HIS A 59 3.78 21.25 -9.20
N ASP A 60 3.61 22.54 -8.89
CA ASP A 60 2.29 23.15 -8.68
C ASP A 60 1.53 23.24 -10.01
N LEU A 61 2.27 23.47 -11.11
CA LEU A 61 1.70 23.45 -12.46
C LEU A 61 1.12 22.08 -12.80
N ASP A 62 1.84 21.00 -12.48
CA ASP A 62 1.38 19.63 -12.74
C ASP A 62 0.09 19.33 -11.97
N ILE A 63 0.04 19.68 -10.68
CA ILE A 63 -1.16 19.55 -9.83
C ILE A 63 -2.31 20.41 -10.39
N GLY A 64 -1.99 21.63 -10.82
CA GLY A 64 -2.93 22.55 -11.46
C GLY A 64 -3.61 21.96 -12.69
N PHE A 65 -2.82 21.45 -13.63
CA PHE A 65 -3.33 20.83 -14.85
C PHE A 65 -4.05 19.51 -14.60
N ASP A 66 -3.63 18.75 -13.59
CA ASP A 66 -4.32 17.55 -13.16
C ASP A 66 -5.72 17.86 -12.62
N VAL A 67 -5.87 18.81 -11.70
CA VAL A 67 -7.19 19.27 -11.23
C VAL A 67 -8.03 19.83 -12.38
N PHE A 68 -7.44 20.66 -13.23
CA PHE A 68 -8.09 21.23 -14.41
C PHE A 68 -8.67 20.14 -15.32
N SER A 69 -7.89 19.08 -15.57
CA SER A 69 -8.29 17.97 -16.44
C SER A 69 -9.31 17.04 -15.77
N ARG A 70 -9.12 16.68 -14.50
CA ARG A 70 -10.04 15.82 -13.73
C ARG A 70 -11.44 16.42 -13.64
N HIS A 71 -11.53 17.75 -13.52
CA HIS A 71 -12.80 18.47 -13.47
C HIS A 71 -13.30 18.91 -14.85
N SER A 72 -12.66 18.48 -15.93
CA SER A 72 -13.07 18.78 -17.32
C SER A 72 -13.30 20.27 -17.56
N LEU A 73 -12.42 21.12 -17.03
CA LEU A 73 -12.53 22.57 -17.21
C LEU A 73 -12.19 22.95 -18.65
N ASP A 74 -12.96 23.89 -19.19
CA ASP A 74 -12.64 24.55 -20.47
C ASP A 74 -11.78 25.80 -20.24
N LEU A 75 -11.95 26.44 -19.09
CA LEU A 75 -11.25 27.64 -18.68
C LEU A 75 -10.94 27.59 -17.20
N GLY A 76 -9.75 28.01 -16.80
CA GLY A 76 -9.38 27.99 -15.41
C GLY A 76 -8.18 28.84 -15.11
N GLN A 77 -7.80 28.88 -13.83
CA GLN A 77 -6.60 29.57 -13.38
C GLN A 77 -6.17 28.98 -12.05
N LEU A 78 -4.87 28.97 -11.79
CA LEU A 78 -4.37 28.78 -10.43
C LEU A 78 -4.82 29.95 -9.54
N SER A 79 -5.09 29.66 -8.27
CA SER A 79 -5.33 30.70 -7.29
C SER A 79 -4.07 31.54 -7.03
N VAL A 80 -4.24 32.76 -6.53
CA VAL A 80 -3.16 33.65 -6.12
C VAL A 80 -2.88 33.44 -4.64
N CYS A 81 -1.61 33.29 -4.28
CA CYS A 81 -1.22 33.06 -2.89
C CYS A 81 -1.64 34.26 -2.01
N PRO A 82 -2.28 34.03 -0.85
CA PRO A 82 -2.70 35.09 0.07
C PRO A 82 -1.50 35.52 0.94
N SER A 83 -0.45 36.07 0.31
CA SER A 83 0.76 36.52 0.98
C SER A 83 0.99 38.03 0.78
N PRO A 84 1.72 38.71 1.67
CA PRO A 84 2.07 40.14 1.52
C PRO A 84 2.87 40.44 0.24
N ASP A 85 3.61 39.45 -0.26
CA ASP A 85 4.44 39.55 -1.45
C ASP A 85 3.65 39.29 -2.74
N SER A 86 2.35 38.97 -2.64
CA SER A 86 1.49 38.62 -3.76
C SER A 86 0.24 39.51 -3.83
N TYR A 87 -0.20 39.93 -5.01
CA TYR A 87 -1.40 40.75 -5.16
C TYR A 87 -2.28 40.35 -6.34
N THR A 88 -3.59 40.61 -6.25
CA THR A 88 -4.53 40.61 -7.37
C THR A 88 -5.64 41.62 -7.07
N TRP A 89 -6.28 42.15 -8.11
CA TRP A 89 -7.42 43.07 -7.96
C TRP A 89 -8.73 42.34 -7.64
N TRP A 90 -8.77 41.02 -7.78
CA TRP A 90 -9.98 40.21 -7.67
C TRP A 90 -9.90 39.28 -6.47
N GLU A 91 -10.63 39.61 -5.40
CA GLU A 91 -10.62 38.83 -4.15
C GLU A 91 -10.91 37.34 -4.37
N LEU A 92 -11.77 37.00 -5.33
CA LEU A 92 -12.10 35.61 -5.69
C LEU A 92 -10.88 34.81 -6.19
N MET A 93 -9.86 35.48 -6.74
CA MET A 93 -8.65 34.81 -7.23
C MET A 93 -7.71 34.41 -6.10
N TYR A 94 -7.82 34.98 -4.89
CA TYR A 94 -7.01 34.52 -3.76
C TYR A 94 -7.36 33.10 -3.37
N GLN A 95 -6.34 32.32 -3.01
CA GLN A 95 -6.48 30.92 -2.62
C GLN A 95 -7.43 30.75 -1.44
N ASN A 96 -8.34 29.79 -1.56
CA ASN A 96 -9.08 29.27 -0.43
C ASN A 96 -8.55 27.88 -0.07
N SER A 97 -7.72 27.79 0.96
CA SER A 97 -7.06 26.56 1.41
C SER A 97 -7.99 25.50 2.01
N SER A 98 -9.31 25.68 1.94
CA SER A 98 -10.30 24.67 2.30
C SER A 98 -10.92 23.98 1.08
N ASN A 99 -10.54 24.37 -0.14
CA ASN A 99 -11.07 23.82 -1.39
C ASN A 99 -9.96 23.24 -2.28
N THR A 100 -10.32 22.25 -3.09
CA THR A 100 -9.52 21.80 -4.23
C THR A 100 -9.70 22.75 -5.42
N LEU A 101 -10.94 23.18 -5.66
CA LEU A 101 -11.37 23.97 -6.81
C LEU A 101 -12.61 24.80 -6.45
N ARG A 102 -12.72 26.02 -6.98
CA ARG A 102 -13.95 26.82 -6.98
C ARG A 102 -14.45 27.03 -8.39
N TYR A 103 -15.71 26.71 -8.65
CA TYR A 103 -16.37 27.06 -9.91
C TYR A 103 -16.78 28.53 -9.90
N THR A 104 -16.42 29.26 -10.95
CA THR A 104 -16.53 30.72 -11.04
C THR A 104 -17.05 31.16 -12.40
N ALA A 105 -17.55 32.39 -12.49
CA ALA A 105 -17.87 33.01 -13.77
C ALA A 105 -16.67 33.70 -14.43
N PHE A 106 -15.50 33.76 -13.79
CA PHE A 106 -14.39 34.64 -14.19
C PHE A 106 -13.03 34.05 -13.82
N VAL A 107 -12.05 34.26 -14.70
CA VAL A 107 -10.61 34.09 -14.44
C VAL A 107 -9.86 35.29 -15.00
N GLU A 108 -8.73 35.64 -14.40
CA GLU A 108 -7.93 36.81 -14.76
C GLU A 108 -7.05 36.51 -15.99
N ASN A 109 -6.76 37.55 -16.78
CA ASN A 109 -5.93 37.42 -17.98
C ASN A 109 -4.45 37.15 -17.70
N MET A 110 -3.99 37.30 -16.46
CA MET A 110 -2.57 37.13 -16.14
C MET A 110 -2.09 35.70 -16.31
N ALA A 111 -2.93 34.70 -16.02
CA ALA A 111 -2.52 33.30 -16.04
C ALA A 111 -3.62 32.29 -16.47
N PRO A 112 -4.49 32.60 -17.46
CA PRO A 112 -5.58 31.71 -17.81
C PRO A 112 -5.08 30.38 -18.39
N MET A 113 -5.73 29.32 -17.95
CA MET A 113 -5.62 27.95 -18.44
C MET A 113 -6.81 27.67 -19.35
N PHE A 114 -6.56 27.07 -20.51
CA PHE A 114 -7.57 26.76 -21.51
C PHE A 114 -7.50 25.30 -21.91
N SER A 115 -8.66 24.66 -22.12
CA SER A 115 -8.71 23.43 -22.91
C SER A 115 -8.29 23.74 -24.36
N LYS A 116 -7.77 22.74 -25.07
CA LYS A 116 -7.39 22.89 -26.48
C LYS A 116 -8.55 23.42 -27.32
N SER A 117 -9.76 22.90 -27.08
CA SER A 117 -10.98 23.34 -27.77
C SER A 117 -11.30 24.80 -27.46
N MET A 118 -11.26 25.19 -26.18
CA MET A 118 -11.52 26.57 -25.77
C MET A 118 -10.54 27.56 -26.41
N LEU A 119 -9.24 27.27 -26.31
CA LEU A 119 -8.21 28.15 -26.89
C LEU A 119 -8.39 28.29 -28.40
N THR A 120 -8.51 27.18 -29.13
CA THR A 120 -8.48 27.19 -30.59
C THR A 120 -9.78 27.69 -31.22
N LYS A 121 -10.94 27.24 -30.73
CA LYS A 121 -12.25 27.52 -31.35
C LYS A 121 -12.88 28.82 -30.87
N HIS A 122 -12.61 29.23 -29.63
CA HIS A 122 -13.32 30.33 -28.99
C HIS A 122 -12.44 31.51 -28.65
N VAL A 123 -11.16 31.32 -28.32
CA VAL A 123 -10.26 32.43 -27.92
C VAL A 123 -9.53 33.02 -29.12
N LEU A 124 -8.76 32.21 -29.87
CA LEU A 124 -7.90 32.68 -30.96
C LEU A 124 -8.62 33.51 -32.04
N PRO A 125 -9.86 33.19 -32.48
CA PRO A 125 -10.56 33.98 -33.50
C PRO A 125 -10.86 35.42 -33.07
N HIS A 126 -10.74 35.74 -31.78
CA HIS A 126 -11.05 37.06 -31.23
C HIS A 126 -9.80 37.83 -30.79
N LEU A 127 -8.60 37.24 -30.91
CA LEU A 127 -7.35 37.90 -30.55
C LEU A 127 -6.83 38.85 -31.65
N GLU A 128 -7.40 38.82 -32.86
CA GLU A 128 -7.00 39.74 -33.94
C GLU A 128 -7.17 41.21 -33.51
N ASP A 129 -8.29 41.48 -32.82
CA ASP A 129 -8.71 42.80 -32.33
C ASP A 129 -8.22 43.12 -30.91
N ALA A 130 -7.60 42.16 -30.21
CA ALA A 130 -7.09 42.31 -28.85
C ALA A 130 -5.56 42.36 -28.86
N SER A 131 -5.01 43.58 -28.80
CA SER A 131 -3.56 43.83 -28.84
C SER A 131 -2.92 43.63 -27.47
N ILE A 132 -3.29 44.47 -26.50
CA ILE A 132 -2.77 44.40 -25.12
C ILE A 132 -3.56 43.37 -24.32
N GLY A 133 -4.79 43.08 -24.74
CA GLY A 133 -5.68 42.07 -24.14
C GLY A 133 -6.47 42.55 -22.93
N TRP A 134 -6.44 43.85 -22.64
CA TRP A 134 -7.25 44.43 -21.58
C TRP A 134 -8.74 44.30 -21.92
N GLY A 135 -9.53 43.66 -21.05
CA GLY A 135 -10.95 43.41 -21.29
C GLY A 135 -11.28 41.99 -21.77
N LEU A 136 -10.30 41.18 -22.15
CA LEU A 136 -10.53 39.78 -22.55
C LEU A 136 -11.10 38.92 -21.41
N ASP A 137 -10.72 39.23 -20.18
CA ASP A 137 -11.19 38.63 -18.94
C ASP A 137 -12.71 38.82 -18.72
N PHE A 138 -13.27 39.88 -19.29
CA PHE A 138 -14.72 40.13 -19.33
C PHE A 138 -15.44 39.41 -20.47
N LEU A 139 -14.70 38.98 -21.50
CA LEU A 139 -15.20 38.28 -22.68
C LEU A 139 -15.30 36.77 -22.46
N TRP A 140 -14.38 36.16 -21.71
CA TRP A 140 -14.40 34.72 -21.42
C TRP A 140 -15.76 34.17 -20.96
N PRO A 141 -16.45 34.82 -20.00
CA PRO A 141 -17.71 34.31 -19.49
C PRO A 141 -18.82 34.36 -20.55
N PHE A 142 -18.72 35.33 -21.46
CA PHE A 142 -19.66 35.52 -22.57
C PHE A 142 -19.47 34.48 -23.67
N LEU A 143 -18.22 34.16 -24.04
CA LEU A 143 -17.91 33.12 -25.03
C LEU A 143 -18.39 31.74 -24.58
N LEU A 144 -18.31 31.46 -23.28
CA LEU A 144 -18.72 30.20 -22.68
C LEU A 144 -20.21 30.15 -22.29
N ARG A 145 -21.01 31.17 -22.63
CA ARG A 145 -22.42 31.30 -22.25
C ARG A 145 -22.67 31.03 -20.75
N TYR A 146 -21.70 31.35 -19.90
CA TYR A 146 -21.75 31.15 -18.45
C TYR A 146 -21.91 29.69 -18.00
N ALA A 147 -21.21 28.76 -18.66
CA ALA A 147 -21.11 27.38 -18.24
C ALA A 147 -20.56 27.26 -16.80
N ARG A 148 -21.42 26.83 -15.88
CA ARG A 148 -21.17 26.92 -14.42
C ARG A 148 -20.16 25.90 -13.90
N GLU A 149 -19.92 24.83 -14.64
CA GLU A 149 -19.09 23.69 -14.21
C GLU A 149 -17.87 23.48 -15.10
N SER A 150 -17.58 24.39 -16.05
CA SER A 150 -16.41 24.32 -16.92
C SER A 150 -15.44 25.48 -16.75
N VAL A 151 -15.70 26.37 -15.78
CA VAL A 151 -14.84 27.52 -15.44
C VAL A 151 -14.48 27.48 -13.96
N GLY A 152 -13.19 27.49 -13.63
CA GLY A 152 -12.75 27.27 -12.25
C GLY A 152 -11.43 27.92 -11.81
N VAL A 153 -11.31 28.20 -10.51
CA VAL A 153 -10.07 28.62 -9.84
C VAL A 153 -9.56 27.45 -9.01
N VAL A 154 -8.35 26.97 -9.31
CA VAL A 154 -7.71 25.83 -8.63
C VAL A 154 -7.08 26.32 -7.33
N ASP A 155 -7.55 25.78 -6.20
CA ASP A 155 -7.19 26.25 -4.85
C ASP A 155 -6.18 25.34 -4.15
N VAL A 156 -6.01 24.09 -4.59
CA VAL A 156 -5.06 23.15 -3.97
C VAL A 156 -3.60 23.62 -4.07
N VAL A 157 -3.31 24.48 -5.05
CA VAL A 157 -2.02 25.15 -5.26
C VAL A 157 -2.27 26.63 -5.55
N CYS A 158 -1.24 27.46 -5.36
CA CYS A 158 -1.31 28.89 -5.66
C CYS A 158 -0.05 29.38 -6.37
N MET A 159 -0.20 30.45 -7.15
CA MET A 159 0.90 31.20 -7.75
C MET A 159 1.11 32.53 -7.03
N THR A 160 2.35 33.02 -7.00
CA THR A 160 2.70 34.32 -6.46
C THR A 160 2.77 35.35 -7.58
N HIS A 161 2.02 36.45 -7.45
CA HIS A 161 2.05 37.59 -8.36
C HIS A 161 2.68 38.79 -7.63
N PRO A 162 3.96 39.11 -7.88
CA PRO A 162 4.76 40.00 -7.02
C PRO A 162 4.17 41.40 -6.82
N SER A 163 3.99 41.84 -5.58
CA SER A 163 3.45 43.17 -5.23
C SER A 163 4.39 44.35 -5.50
N THR A 164 5.68 44.07 -5.76
CA THR A 164 6.70 45.05 -6.12
C THR A 164 7.10 44.92 -7.58
N LYS A 165 6.97 46.01 -8.35
CA LYS A 165 7.47 46.05 -9.72
C LYS A 165 9.00 45.90 -9.72
N PRO A 166 9.60 45.13 -10.65
CA PRO A 166 11.03 45.24 -10.92
C PRO A 166 11.39 46.69 -11.27
N GLU A 167 12.62 47.12 -10.98
CA GLU A 167 13.15 48.47 -11.26
C GLU A 167 13.18 48.85 -12.77
N SER A 168 12.75 47.96 -13.67
CA SER A 168 12.57 48.26 -15.09
C SER A 168 11.31 49.12 -15.30
N GLY A 169 11.50 50.42 -15.53
CA GLY A 169 10.46 51.44 -15.68
C GLY A 169 9.45 51.29 -16.84
N SER A 170 9.18 50.10 -17.37
CA SER A 170 8.11 49.88 -18.36
C SER A 170 6.83 49.42 -17.68
N SER A 171 6.07 50.38 -17.18
CA SER A 171 4.67 50.14 -16.87
C SER A 171 3.92 49.82 -18.18
N ILE A 172 3.17 48.71 -18.27
CA ILE A 172 2.16 48.46 -19.33
C ILE A 172 1.17 49.63 -19.47
N TYR A 173 1.03 50.49 -18.45
CA TYR A 173 0.28 51.74 -18.55
C TYR A 173 0.95 52.82 -19.43
N ALA A 174 2.21 52.60 -19.86
CA ALA A 174 2.99 53.48 -20.74
C ALA A 174 3.14 52.93 -22.18
N THR A 175 2.74 51.68 -22.45
CA THR A 175 2.74 51.12 -23.80
C THR A 175 1.48 51.57 -24.55
N THR A 176 1.69 52.38 -25.59
CA THR A 176 0.63 52.69 -26.56
C THR A 176 0.40 51.49 -27.48
N HIS A 177 -0.86 51.05 -27.57
CA HIS A 177 -1.37 50.13 -28.59
C HIS A 177 -0.85 50.52 -30.00
N GLU A 178 -0.69 49.59 -30.94
CA GLU A 178 -0.22 49.88 -32.32
C GLU A 178 -1.07 50.97 -33.03
N LYS A 179 -2.36 51.05 -32.66
CA LYS A 179 -3.34 52.08 -33.08
C LYS A 179 -3.43 53.31 -32.14
N GLY A 180 -2.51 53.49 -31.19
CA GLY A 180 -2.42 54.64 -30.28
C GLY A 180 -3.41 54.67 -29.10
N TRP A 181 -4.13 53.58 -28.83
CA TRP A 181 -5.08 53.49 -27.71
C TRP A 181 -4.39 53.22 -26.38
N THR A 182 -4.98 53.73 -25.31
CA THR A 182 -4.68 53.30 -23.93
C THR A 182 -5.36 51.94 -23.64
N PRO A 183 -4.85 51.14 -22.69
CA PRO A 183 -5.48 49.87 -22.31
C PRO A 183 -6.97 50.00 -21.92
N ARG A 184 -7.36 51.12 -21.29
CA ARG A 184 -8.77 51.40 -20.96
C ARG A 184 -9.64 51.63 -22.20
N GLN A 185 -9.12 52.33 -23.21
CA GLN A 185 -9.83 52.56 -24.47
C GLN A 185 -9.99 51.28 -25.29
N GLU A 186 -9.01 50.38 -25.25
CA GLU A 186 -9.11 49.05 -25.86
C GLU A 186 -10.22 48.23 -25.21
N ARG A 187 -10.23 48.14 -23.87
CA ARG A 187 -11.32 47.50 -23.11
C ARG A 187 -12.67 48.08 -23.50
N ASP A 188 -12.83 49.40 -23.48
CA ASP A 188 -14.13 50.04 -23.73
C ASP A 188 -14.64 49.75 -25.15
N LYS A 189 -13.73 49.65 -26.13
CA LYS A 189 -14.07 49.24 -27.50
C LYS A 189 -14.47 47.78 -27.58
N LEU A 190 -13.73 46.88 -26.93
CA LEU A 190 -14.03 45.45 -26.90
C LEU A 190 -15.41 45.21 -26.25
N MET A 191 -15.65 45.83 -25.09
CA MET A 191 -16.94 45.76 -24.40
C MET A 191 -18.09 46.30 -25.25
N LYS A 192 -17.88 47.42 -25.97
CA LYS A 192 -18.88 47.98 -26.88
C LYS A 192 -19.14 47.08 -28.08
N HIS A 193 -18.10 46.51 -28.70
CA HIS A 193 -18.21 45.60 -29.84
C HIS A 193 -19.07 44.38 -29.49
N TRP A 194 -18.78 43.77 -28.35
CA TRP A 194 -19.48 42.57 -27.86
C TRP A 194 -20.78 42.88 -27.08
N LYS A 195 -21.18 44.15 -27.00
CA LYS A 195 -22.34 44.63 -26.24
C LYS A 195 -22.35 44.15 -24.78
N ILE A 196 -21.17 43.98 -24.19
CA ILE A 196 -21.00 43.53 -22.81
C ILE A 196 -21.33 44.71 -21.89
N ASN A 197 -22.42 44.56 -21.13
CA ASN A 197 -22.88 45.56 -20.18
C ASN A 197 -23.65 44.90 -19.02
N THR A 198 -24.00 45.70 -18.02
CA THR A 198 -24.75 45.26 -16.84
C THR A 198 -26.05 44.52 -17.16
N ALA A 199 -26.77 44.91 -18.20
CA ALA A 199 -28.01 44.23 -18.59
C ALA A 199 -27.73 42.86 -19.23
N ALA A 200 -26.61 42.71 -19.93
CA ALA A 200 -26.18 41.43 -20.49
C ALA A 200 -25.90 40.40 -19.38
N TYR A 201 -25.16 40.78 -18.33
CA TYR A 201 -24.90 39.88 -17.19
C TYR A 201 -26.17 39.47 -16.45
N ARG A 202 -27.10 40.41 -16.20
CA ARG A 202 -28.38 40.12 -15.54
C ARG A 202 -29.25 39.15 -16.32
N ARG A 203 -29.24 39.21 -17.66
CA ARG A 203 -30.04 38.32 -18.53
C ARG A 203 -29.64 36.84 -18.40
N HIS A 204 -28.42 36.57 -17.93
CA HIS A 204 -27.89 35.22 -17.70
C HIS A 204 -27.81 34.84 -16.21
N GLY A 205 -28.52 35.56 -15.35
CA GLY A 205 -28.63 35.23 -13.93
C GLY A 205 -27.40 35.57 -13.09
N LEU A 206 -26.52 36.45 -13.56
CA LEU A 206 -25.34 36.90 -12.83
C LEU A 206 -25.54 38.28 -12.18
N LYS A 207 -24.84 38.50 -11.05
CA LYS A 207 -24.80 39.80 -10.36
C LYS A 207 -24.04 40.84 -11.18
N LEU A 208 -24.14 42.12 -10.78
CA LEU A 208 -23.46 43.25 -11.43
C LEU A 208 -21.92 43.12 -11.51
N ALA A 209 -21.34 42.19 -10.75
CA ALA A 209 -19.91 41.90 -10.65
C ALA A 209 -19.65 40.38 -10.84
N PRO A 210 -19.63 39.87 -12.09
CA PRO A 210 -19.34 38.45 -12.35
C PRO A 210 -17.97 38.00 -11.82
N MET A 211 -17.03 38.94 -11.67
CA MET A 211 -15.65 38.73 -11.21
C MET A 211 -15.54 38.26 -9.75
N GLN A 212 -16.63 38.35 -8.98
CA GLN A 212 -16.72 37.82 -7.61
C GLN A 212 -17.77 36.71 -7.48
N THR A 213 -18.27 36.18 -8.60
CA THR A 213 -19.32 35.15 -8.57
C THR A 213 -18.70 33.77 -8.47
N GLN A 214 -18.86 33.14 -7.29
CA GLN A 214 -18.64 31.72 -7.08
C GLN A 214 -19.97 30.96 -7.25
N PHE A 215 -19.96 29.90 -8.05
CA PHE A 215 -21.13 29.03 -8.26
C PHE A 215 -21.16 27.86 -7.28
N ALA A 216 -20.01 27.23 -7.08
CA ALA A 216 -19.82 26.07 -6.20
C ALA A 216 -18.35 25.97 -5.79
N ALA A 217 -18.08 25.20 -4.73
CA ALA A 217 -16.74 24.85 -4.30
C ALA A 217 -16.63 23.34 -4.12
N VAL A 218 -15.51 22.78 -4.55
CA VAL A 218 -15.12 21.40 -4.29
C VAL A 218 -14.23 21.44 -3.04
N PRO A 219 -14.69 20.95 -1.88
CA PRO A 219 -13.88 20.99 -0.67
C PRO A 219 -12.60 20.19 -0.87
N LEU A 220 -11.54 20.60 -0.17
CA LEU A 220 -10.33 19.79 -0.07
C LEU A 220 -10.75 18.44 0.50
N PRO A 221 -10.34 17.32 -0.12
CA PRO A 221 -10.59 16.02 0.48
C PRO A 221 -10.00 15.99 1.90
N PRO A 222 -10.59 15.21 2.83
CA PRO A 222 -10.07 15.07 4.18
C PRO A 222 -8.57 14.76 4.13
N ALA A 223 -7.79 15.31 5.06
CA ALA A 223 -6.35 15.09 5.14
C ALA A 223 -6.05 13.58 5.07
N GLY A 224 -5.56 13.12 3.90
CA GLY A 224 -5.47 11.69 3.57
C GLY A 224 -5.69 11.34 2.10
N TYR A 225 -6.26 12.21 1.26
CA TYR A 225 -6.33 11.95 -0.19
C TYR A 225 -5.01 12.30 -0.87
N ARG A 226 -4.04 11.40 -0.73
CA ARG A 226 -2.84 11.29 -1.54
C ARG A 226 -3.04 10.13 -2.53
N ASP A 227 -2.26 10.12 -3.61
CA ASP A 227 -2.24 9.06 -4.64
C ASP A 227 -1.66 7.75 -4.05
N ASP A 228 -2.40 7.18 -3.09
CA ASP A 228 -1.98 6.12 -2.19
C ASP A 228 -2.57 4.75 -2.58
N GLY A 229 -3.18 4.64 -3.77
CA GLY A 229 -3.85 3.43 -4.23
C GLY A 229 -5.31 3.29 -3.77
N HIS A 230 -6.00 4.40 -3.48
CA HIS A 230 -7.44 4.39 -3.20
C HIS A 230 -8.25 3.99 -4.44
N ILE A 231 -9.08 2.96 -4.30
CA ILE A 231 -10.00 2.50 -5.35
C ILE A 231 -11.43 2.79 -4.90
N SER A 232 -12.16 3.58 -5.69
CA SER A 232 -13.56 3.89 -5.40
C SER A 232 -14.44 2.66 -5.64
N LEU A 233 -15.26 2.31 -4.64
CA LEU A 233 -16.35 1.34 -4.79
C LEU A 233 -17.69 2.03 -5.12
N GLY A 234 -17.69 3.31 -5.48
CA GLY A 234 -18.89 4.08 -5.82
C GLY A 234 -19.56 3.62 -7.12
N PHE A 235 -18.83 2.91 -7.99
CA PHE A 235 -19.32 2.35 -9.23
C PHE A 235 -18.63 1.01 -9.54
N PRO A 236 -19.26 0.11 -10.32
CA PRO A 236 -18.65 -1.15 -10.73
C PRO A 236 -17.38 -0.93 -11.55
N THR A 237 -16.29 -1.58 -11.13
CA THR A 237 -15.05 -1.69 -11.90
C THR A 237 -14.82 -3.16 -12.23
N LEU A 238 -14.65 -3.50 -13.50
CA LEU A 238 -14.52 -4.87 -13.99
C LEU A 238 -13.21 -5.05 -14.78
N CYS A 239 -12.43 -6.06 -14.43
CA CYS A 239 -11.26 -6.47 -15.20
C CYS A 239 -11.67 -7.44 -16.31
N ILE A 240 -11.44 -7.07 -17.58
CA ILE A 240 -11.74 -7.93 -18.72
C ILE A 240 -10.50 -8.75 -19.08
N TRP A 241 -10.61 -10.07 -18.89
CA TRP A 241 -9.56 -11.05 -19.12
C TRP A 241 -9.87 -11.90 -20.35
N GLY A 242 -8.83 -12.46 -20.97
CA GLY A 242 -8.98 -13.42 -22.06
C GLY A 242 -8.27 -14.70 -21.70
N ALA A 243 -8.88 -15.84 -22.02
CA ALA A 243 -8.21 -17.13 -21.91
C ALA A 243 -6.98 -17.19 -22.83
N ASN A 244 -7.03 -16.52 -23.98
CA ASN A 244 -5.91 -16.34 -24.88
C ASN A 244 -6.05 -15.06 -25.73
N THR A 245 -5.10 -14.81 -26.63
CA THR A 245 -5.25 -13.81 -27.70
C THR A 245 -6.29 -14.27 -28.72
N GLY A 246 -7.02 -13.31 -29.31
CA GLY A 246 -7.99 -13.60 -30.39
C GLY A 246 -9.33 -14.19 -29.93
N VAL A 247 -9.60 -14.26 -28.63
CA VAL A 247 -10.90 -14.74 -28.08
C VAL A 247 -12.02 -13.69 -28.11
N GLY A 248 -11.75 -12.48 -28.60
CA GLY A 248 -12.75 -11.41 -28.70
C GLY A 248 -12.90 -10.51 -27.46
N LYS A 249 -11.87 -10.38 -26.61
CA LYS A 249 -11.89 -9.47 -25.43
C LYS A 249 -12.42 -8.07 -25.76
N THR A 250 -11.83 -7.41 -26.77
CA THR A 250 -12.19 -6.05 -27.18
C THR A 250 -13.64 -5.96 -27.64
N LEU A 251 -14.17 -7.02 -28.26
CA LEU A 251 -15.57 -7.08 -28.70
C LEU A 251 -16.53 -7.21 -27.51
N VAL A 252 -16.13 -7.93 -26.46
CA VAL A 252 -16.86 -7.99 -25.19
C VAL A 252 -16.85 -6.63 -24.50
N SER A 253 -15.70 -5.96 -24.42
CA SER A 253 -15.60 -4.59 -23.89
C SER A 253 -16.48 -3.62 -24.68
N ALA A 254 -16.47 -3.71 -26.02
CA ALA A 254 -17.31 -2.92 -26.90
C ALA A 254 -18.81 -3.17 -26.71
N GLY A 255 -19.22 -4.44 -26.55
CA GLY A 255 -20.61 -4.80 -26.28
C GLY A 255 -21.13 -4.23 -24.95
N LEU A 256 -20.32 -4.33 -23.90
CA LEU A 256 -20.61 -3.69 -22.60
C LEU A 256 -20.64 -2.17 -22.71
N ALA A 257 -19.69 -1.57 -23.42
CA ALA A 257 -19.64 -0.13 -23.64
C ALA A 257 -20.91 0.39 -24.33
N ALA A 258 -21.35 -0.30 -25.39
CA ALA A 258 -22.58 0.02 -26.09
C ALA A 258 -23.80 -0.15 -25.19
N ALA A 259 -23.86 -1.19 -24.35
CA ALA A 259 -24.95 -1.39 -23.39
C ALA A 259 -25.03 -0.27 -22.33
N VAL A 260 -23.89 0.16 -21.79
CA VAL A 260 -23.83 1.29 -20.84
C VAL A 260 -24.27 2.59 -21.51
N THR A 261 -23.77 2.84 -22.73
CA THR A 261 -24.07 4.07 -23.48
C THR A 261 -25.55 4.12 -23.89
N ARG A 262 -26.13 3.01 -24.37
CA ARG A 262 -27.58 2.89 -24.65
C ARG A 262 -28.46 3.16 -23.43
N ALA A 263 -27.97 2.80 -22.24
CA ALA A 263 -28.63 3.08 -20.97
C ALA A 263 -28.38 4.51 -20.44
N GLU A 264 -27.82 5.40 -21.28
CA GLU A 264 -27.47 6.79 -20.96
C GLU A 264 -26.44 6.92 -19.81
N GLY A 265 -25.66 5.85 -19.56
CA GLY A 265 -24.64 5.77 -18.51
C GLY A 265 -23.27 6.30 -18.93
N SER A 266 -22.38 6.44 -17.95
CA SER A 266 -21.00 6.88 -18.15
C SER A 266 -20.03 5.71 -18.06
N LEU A 267 -19.10 5.61 -19.01
CA LEU A 267 -18.12 4.53 -19.08
C LEU A 267 -16.69 5.07 -19.02
N LEU A 268 -15.88 4.52 -18.13
CA LEU A 268 -14.41 4.65 -18.16
C LEU A 268 -13.81 3.36 -18.75
N TYR A 269 -13.31 3.43 -19.98
CA TYR A 269 -12.57 2.33 -20.59
C TYR A 269 -11.06 2.56 -20.46
N LEU A 270 -10.37 1.62 -19.81
CA LEU A 270 -8.92 1.64 -19.63
C LEU A 270 -8.30 0.44 -20.35
N LYS A 271 -7.32 0.72 -21.20
CA LYS A 271 -6.42 -0.27 -21.81
C LYS A 271 -4.99 -0.01 -21.35
N PRO A 272 -4.57 -0.54 -20.18
CA PRO A 272 -3.26 -0.20 -19.59
C PRO A 272 -2.07 -0.64 -20.45
N LEU A 273 -2.24 -1.70 -21.24
CA LEU A 273 -1.20 -2.22 -22.13
C LEU A 273 -1.79 -2.44 -23.53
N GLN A 274 -1.23 -1.75 -24.52
CA GLN A 274 -1.56 -1.90 -25.94
C GLN A 274 -0.29 -2.22 -26.73
N THR A 275 -0.35 -3.27 -27.55
CA THR A 275 0.69 -3.59 -28.55
C THR A 275 0.15 -3.36 -29.95
N GLY A 276 1.01 -3.23 -30.95
CA GLY A 276 0.60 -3.01 -32.36
C GLY A 276 0.11 -1.58 -32.67
N PHE A 277 0.23 -0.64 -31.72
CA PHE A 277 -0.14 0.76 -31.93
C PHE A 277 0.77 1.46 -32.96
N PRO A 278 0.24 2.35 -33.84
CA PRO A 278 -1.13 2.82 -33.92
C PRO A 278 -2.04 1.97 -34.81
N THR A 279 -1.57 0.87 -35.41
CA THR A 279 -2.40 0.03 -36.29
C THR A 279 -3.50 -0.66 -35.50
N ASP A 280 -3.14 -1.30 -34.39
CA ASP A 280 -4.07 -1.88 -33.43
C ASP A 280 -4.34 -0.88 -32.31
N SER A 281 -5.62 -0.65 -32.04
CA SER A 281 -6.06 0.16 -30.89
C SER A 281 -7.41 -0.33 -30.42
N ASP A 282 -7.41 -1.02 -29.30
CA ASP A 282 -8.62 -1.55 -28.68
C ASP A 282 -9.57 -0.40 -28.27
N ALA A 283 -9.00 0.71 -27.79
CA ALA A 283 -9.75 1.92 -27.49
C ALA A 283 -10.51 2.50 -28.70
N ARG A 284 -9.91 2.49 -29.91
CA ARG A 284 -10.63 2.92 -31.12
C ARG A 284 -11.77 1.98 -31.47
N THR A 285 -11.60 0.67 -31.31
CA THR A 285 -12.66 -0.31 -31.54
C THR A 285 -13.83 -0.11 -30.58
N VAL A 286 -13.54 0.11 -29.29
CA VAL A 286 -14.58 0.41 -28.29
C VAL A 286 -15.27 1.74 -28.58
N LEU A 287 -14.52 2.78 -28.95
CA LEU A 287 -15.09 4.08 -29.33
C LEU A 287 -15.99 3.98 -30.57
N ALA A 288 -15.56 3.24 -31.59
CA ALA A 288 -16.36 3.01 -32.80
C ALA A 288 -17.68 2.29 -32.48
N ALA A 289 -17.67 1.35 -31.53
CA ALA A 289 -18.85 0.59 -31.11
C ALA A 289 -19.90 1.44 -30.40
N VAL A 290 -19.54 2.59 -29.82
CA VAL A 290 -20.47 3.51 -29.14
C VAL A 290 -20.75 4.78 -29.96
N ALA A 291 -20.12 4.93 -31.12
CA ALA A 291 -20.18 6.16 -31.91
C ALA A 291 -21.62 6.51 -32.36
N THR A 292 -22.41 5.51 -32.72
CA THR A 292 -23.81 5.68 -33.15
C THR A 292 -24.67 6.19 -31.99
N GLU A 293 -24.52 5.59 -30.82
CA GLU A 293 -25.24 5.97 -29.60
C GLU A 293 -24.83 7.38 -29.16
N LEU A 294 -23.53 7.70 -29.16
CA LEU A 294 -23.01 9.02 -28.83
C LEU A 294 -23.55 10.11 -29.78
N ALA A 295 -23.57 9.85 -31.09
CA ALA A 295 -24.14 10.78 -32.07
C ALA A 295 -25.63 11.05 -31.82
N ALA A 296 -26.40 10.02 -31.46
CA ALA A 296 -27.80 10.17 -31.08
C ALA A 296 -28.01 10.99 -29.79
N PHE A 297 -27.03 11.03 -28.88
CA PHE A 297 -27.07 11.90 -27.69
C PHE A 297 -26.74 13.35 -28.00
N GLU A 298 -25.74 13.61 -28.85
CA GLU A 298 -25.39 14.97 -29.30
C GLU A 298 -26.58 15.67 -29.97
N GLU A 299 -27.35 14.95 -30.79
CA GLU A 299 -28.57 15.47 -31.43
C GLU A 299 -29.69 15.82 -30.43
N ARG A 300 -29.75 15.13 -29.28
CA ARG A 300 -30.80 15.32 -28.26
C ARG A 300 -30.44 16.35 -27.19
N GLY A 301 -29.18 16.81 -27.13
CA GLY A 301 -28.71 17.80 -26.15
C GLY A 301 -28.80 17.35 -24.69
N LEU A 302 -28.73 16.04 -24.44
CA LEU A 302 -28.83 15.44 -23.10
C LEU A 302 -27.43 15.18 -22.53
N PHE A 303 -27.19 15.63 -21.29
CA PHE A 303 -26.02 15.20 -20.50
C PHE A 303 -26.23 13.74 -20.05
N LEU A 304 -25.18 12.91 -20.03
CA LEU A 304 -25.23 11.53 -19.52
C LEU A 304 -25.83 11.52 -18.10
N ARG A 305 -26.89 10.75 -17.89
CA ARG A 305 -27.72 10.75 -16.65
C ARG A 305 -27.83 9.37 -15.99
N GLY A 306 -27.12 8.36 -16.48
CA GLY A 306 -27.22 6.96 -16.05
C GLY A 306 -26.03 6.45 -15.23
N ASP A 307 -26.00 5.13 -15.03
CA ASP A 307 -25.01 4.39 -14.23
C ASP A 307 -23.56 4.63 -14.70
N CYS A 308 -22.62 4.76 -13.76
CA CYS A 308 -21.18 4.79 -14.05
C CYS A 308 -20.60 3.38 -14.03
N MET A 309 -19.67 3.06 -14.93
CA MET A 309 -18.93 1.80 -14.94
C MET A 309 -17.50 2.01 -15.43
N ALA A 310 -16.54 1.25 -14.87
CA ALA A 310 -15.17 1.19 -15.37
C ALA A 310 -14.81 -0.20 -15.88
N LEU A 311 -14.17 -0.27 -17.03
CA LEU A 311 -13.63 -1.48 -17.64
C LEU A 311 -12.12 -1.36 -17.72
N VAL A 312 -11.40 -2.34 -17.14
CA VAL A 312 -9.95 -2.45 -17.23
C VAL A 312 -9.62 -3.67 -18.08
N GLU A 313 -9.28 -3.46 -19.34
CA GLU A 313 -9.03 -4.55 -20.27
C GLU A 313 -7.57 -5.00 -20.25
N SER A 314 -7.32 -6.30 -20.00
CA SER A 314 -5.99 -6.88 -20.04
C SER A 314 -5.47 -7.01 -21.49
N ALA A 315 -4.16 -7.20 -21.65
CA ALA A 315 -3.55 -7.55 -22.93
C ALA A 315 -3.28 -9.06 -23.00
N GLY A 316 -3.46 -9.68 -24.17
CA GLY A 316 -3.17 -11.11 -24.35
C GLY A 316 -4.02 -12.04 -23.47
N GLY A 317 -3.40 -13.10 -22.94
CA GLY A 317 -4.03 -14.03 -22.00
C GLY A 317 -3.78 -13.67 -20.53
N VAL A 318 -4.41 -14.38 -19.60
CA VAL A 318 -4.29 -14.15 -18.14
C VAL A 318 -2.84 -14.05 -17.66
N ALA A 319 -1.98 -14.98 -18.09
CA ALA A 319 -0.59 -15.09 -17.68
C ALA A 319 0.38 -14.29 -18.56
N SER A 320 -0.11 -13.49 -19.51
CA SER A 320 0.77 -12.79 -20.45
C SER A 320 1.72 -11.84 -19.69
N PRO A 321 3.01 -11.77 -20.10
CA PRO A 321 4.00 -10.98 -19.37
C PRO A 321 3.62 -9.51 -19.26
N SER A 322 3.87 -8.91 -18.10
CA SER A 322 3.73 -7.48 -17.89
C SER A 322 5.03 -6.73 -18.22
N PRO A 323 4.99 -5.44 -18.61
CA PRO A 323 6.20 -4.63 -18.83
C PRO A 323 7.08 -4.49 -17.58
N ALA A 324 6.49 -4.60 -16.39
CA ALA A 324 7.18 -4.57 -15.10
C ALA A 324 7.78 -5.95 -14.70
N GLY A 325 7.68 -6.96 -15.57
CA GLY A 325 7.99 -8.35 -15.26
C GLY A 325 6.80 -9.10 -14.62
N GLY A 326 6.87 -10.43 -14.59
CA GLY A 326 5.80 -11.28 -14.06
C GLY A 326 4.54 -11.35 -14.94
N ALA A 327 3.49 -11.98 -14.45
CA ALA A 327 2.22 -12.15 -15.16
C ALA A 327 1.28 -10.96 -14.93
N GLN A 328 0.46 -10.60 -15.92
CA GLN A 328 -0.54 -9.53 -15.78
C GLN A 328 -1.56 -9.78 -14.65
N CYS A 329 -1.94 -11.03 -14.40
CA CYS A 329 -2.82 -11.36 -13.27
C CYS A 329 -2.23 -10.98 -11.91
N ASP A 330 -0.90 -10.93 -11.76
CA ASP A 330 -0.25 -10.44 -10.54
C ASP A 330 -0.23 -8.91 -10.49
N LEU A 331 -0.01 -8.26 -11.64
CA LEU A 331 0.01 -6.80 -11.74
C LEU A 331 -1.34 -6.19 -11.38
N LEU A 332 -2.44 -6.80 -11.81
CA LEU A 332 -3.80 -6.28 -11.60
C LEU A 332 -4.47 -6.83 -10.33
N ALA A 333 -3.89 -7.83 -9.65
CA ALA A 333 -4.45 -8.38 -8.41
C ALA A 333 -4.68 -7.32 -7.30
N PRO A 334 -3.80 -6.32 -7.08
CA PRO A 334 -4.02 -5.28 -6.08
C PRO A 334 -5.30 -4.45 -6.31
N LEU A 335 -5.82 -4.40 -7.54
CA LEU A 335 -7.09 -3.71 -7.80
C LEU A 335 -8.27 -4.40 -7.12
N CYS A 336 -8.19 -5.71 -6.89
CA CYS A 336 -9.28 -6.53 -6.34
C CYS A 336 -10.61 -6.30 -7.08
N ALA A 337 -10.56 -5.93 -8.37
CA ALA A 337 -11.73 -5.77 -9.20
C ALA A 337 -12.21 -7.17 -9.66
N PRO A 338 -13.52 -7.42 -9.71
CA PRO A 338 -14.02 -8.69 -10.24
C PRO A 338 -13.59 -8.88 -11.69
N ALA A 339 -13.37 -10.14 -12.08
CA ALA A 339 -12.93 -10.54 -13.40
C ALA A 339 -14.12 -11.01 -14.26
N LEU A 340 -14.14 -10.55 -15.50
CA LEU A 340 -14.88 -11.19 -16.57
C LEU A 340 -13.88 -11.93 -17.47
N LEU A 341 -13.99 -13.25 -17.52
CA LEU A 341 -13.13 -14.08 -18.36
C LEU A 341 -13.78 -14.36 -19.71
N VAL A 342 -13.16 -13.88 -20.79
CA VAL A 342 -13.53 -14.23 -22.17
C VAL A 342 -12.81 -15.52 -22.55
N GLY A 343 -13.57 -16.62 -22.59
CA GLY A 343 -13.11 -17.96 -22.95
C GLY A 343 -12.94 -18.16 -24.44
N ASP A 344 -12.35 -19.29 -24.81
CA ASP A 344 -12.18 -19.72 -26.19
C ASP A 344 -13.27 -20.72 -26.58
N GLY A 345 -14.11 -20.33 -27.54
CA GLY A 345 -15.21 -21.17 -28.05
C GLY A 345 -14.82 -22.17 -29.14
N ARG A 346 -13.55 -22.21 -29.55
CA ARG A 346 -13.04 -23.12 -30.58
C ARG A 346 -12.75 -24.52 -30.01
N LEU A 347 -12.42 -25.47 -30.89
CA LEU A 347 -11.97 -26.80 -30.47
C LEU A 347 -10.71 -26.70 -29.60
N GLY A 348 -10.69 -27.40 -28.46
CA GLY A 348 -9.64 -27.30 -27.45
C GLY A 348 -9.83 -26.13 -26.46
N GLY A 349 -10.79 -25.24 -26.72
CA GLY A 349 -11.03 -24.03 -25.93
C GLY A 349 -11.53 -24.28 -24.50
N ILE A 350 -12.19 -25.42 -24.22
CA ILE A 350 -12.60 -25.82 -22.86
C ILE A 350 -11.39 -25.87 -21.93
N SER A 351 -10.32 -26.56 -22.34
CA SER A 351 -9.12 -26.74 -21.52
C SER A 351 -8.39 -25.43 -21.27
N VAL A 352 -8.21 -24.61 -22.32
CA VAL A 352 -7.54 -23.31 -22.24
C VAL A 352 -8.33 -22.35 -21.35
N THR A 353 -9.65 -22.33 -21.49
CA THR A 353 -10.53 -21.47 -20.68
C THR A 353 -10.53 -21.90 -19.23
N TYR A 354 -10.64 -23.20 -18.94
CA TYR A 354 -10.62 -23.72 -17.58
C TYR A 354 -9.28 -23.46 -16.89
N ALA A 355 -8.15 -23.65 -17.59
CA ALA A 355 -6.83 -23.33 -17.05
C ALA A 355 -6.66 -21.84 -16.75
N ALA A 356 -7.18 -20.95 -17.61
CA ALA A 356 -7.18 -19.51 -17.37
C ALA A 356 -8.06 -19.12 -16.16
N TYR A 357 -9.22 -19.76 -16.01
CA TYR A 357 -10.11 -19.60 -14.87
C TYR A 357 -9.43 -20.01 -13.56
N GLU A 358 -8.87 -21.22 -13.51
CA GLU A 358 -8.15 -21.74 -12.34
C GLU A 358 -6.95 -20.86 -11.98
N LEU A 359 -6.23 -20.33 -12.98
CA LEU A 359 -5.13 -19.40 -12.74
C LEU A 359 -5.61 -18.09 -12.10
N LEU A 360 -6.70 -17.49 -12.60
CA LEU A 360 -7.25 -16.28 -11.98
C LEU A 360 -7.69 -16.53 -10.53
N ARG A 361 -8.43 -17.63 -10.29
CA ARG A 361 -8.89 -18.03 -8.95
C ARG A 361 -7.71 -18.30 -8.01
N GLY A 362 -6.71 -19.04 -8.48
CA GLY A 362 -5.49 -19.35 -7.74
C GLY A 362 -4.63 -18.12 -7.42
N ARG A 363 -4.82 -17.00 -8.14
CA ARG A 363 -4.19 -15.70 -7.86
C ARG A 363 -5.11 -14.73 -7.10
N GLY A 364 -6.22 -15.22 -6.55
CA GLY A 364 -7.12 -14.44 -5.69
C GLY A 364 -8.15 -13.58 -6.43
N HIS A 365 -8.28 -13.70 -7.75
CA HIS A 365 -9.31 -12.97 -8.50
C HIS A 365 -10.69 -13.62 -8.29
N ALA A 366 -11.70 -12.80 -8.04
CA ALA A 366 -13.10 -13.24 -8.16
C ALA A 366 -13.47 -13.27 -9.64
N VAL A 367 -14.04 -14.38 -10.14
CA VAL A 367 -14.43 -14.52 -11.56
C VAL A 367 -15.95 -14.74 -11.66
N PRO A 368 -16.78 -13.73 -11.38
CA PRO A 368 -18.24 -13.88 -11.41
C PRO A 368 -18.82 -14.08 -12.81
N PHE A 369 -18.09 -13.73 -13.87
CA PHE A 369 -18.59 -13.83 -15.24
C PHE A 369 -17.59 -14.53 -16.15
N LEU A 370 -18.09 -15.45 -16.98
CA LEU A 370 -17.35 -16.11 -18.05
C LEU A 370 -18.16 -16.03 -19.34
N LEU A 371 -17.59 -15.43 -20.38
CA LEU A 371 -18.23 -15.28 -21.69
C LEU A 371 -17.50 -16.12 -22.73
N LEU A 372 -18.24 -16.81 -23.59
CA LEU A 372 -17.72 -17.62 -24.68
C LEU A 372 -18.43 -17.26 -25.98
N ALA A 373 -17.71 -16.82 -27.00
CA ALA A 373 -18.26 -16.78 -28.35
C ALA A 373 -18.28 -18.20 -28.92
N GLU A 374 -19.46 -18.82 -28.98
CA GLU A 374 -19.60 -20.24 -29.33
C GLU A 374 -19.47 -20.46 -30.84
N GLU A 375 -18.41 -21.14 -31.24
CA GLU A 375 -18.27 -21.74 -32.58
C GLU A 375 -18.63 -23.23 -32.60
N GLN A 376 -18.60 -23.89 -31.44
CA GLN A 376 -18.86 -25.32 -31.25
C GLN A 376 -19.98 -25.53 -30.22
N ALA A 377 -20.91 -26.45 -30.49
CA ALA A 377 -22.01 -26.75 -29.58
C ALA A 377 -21.52 -27.44 -28.30
N GLY A 378 -21.89 -26.90 -27.13
CA GLY A 378 -21.71 -27.57 -25.82
C GLY A 378 -20.44 -27.20 -25.04
N ASN A 379 -19.64 -26.23 -25.49
CA ASN A 379 -18.47 -25.77 -24.72
C ASN A 379 -18.87 -25.12 -23.38
N ALA A 380 -19.89 -24.27 -23.36
CA ALA A 380 -20.40 -23.68 -22.11
C ALA A 380 -20.90 -24.75 -21.13
N ASP A 381 -21.64 -25.77 -21.61
CA ASP A 381 -22.13 -26.87 -20.77
C ASP A 381 -20.99 -27.69 -20.16
N ALA A 382 -19.94 -27.97 -20.94
CA ALA A 382 -18.76 -28.67 -20.44
C ALA A 382 -18.02 -27.86 -19.36
N LEU A 383 -17.84 -26.56 -19.58
CA LEU A 383 -17.23 -25.66 -18.60
C LEU A 383 -18.08 -25.52 -17.34
N ALA A 384 -19.42 -25.46 -17.47
CA ALA A 384 -20.33 -25.43 -16.33
C ALA A 384 -20.21 -26.69 -15.45
N ARG A 385 -19.98 -27.86 -16.05
CA ARG A 385 -19.73 -29.10 -15.29
C ARG A 385 -18.38 -29.12 -14.59
N LEU A 386 -17.35 -28.55 -15.20
CA LEU A 386 -16.00 -28.47 -14.62
C LEU A 386 -15.92 -27.47 -13.48
N ILE A 387 -16.49 -26.28 -13.67
CA ILE A 387 -16.53 -25.21 -12.66
C ILE A 387 -17.51 -25.58 -11.52
N GLY A 388 -18.57 -26.33 -11.84
CA GLY A 388 -19.62 -26.71 -10.90
C GLY A 388 -20.66 -25.60 -10.70
N PRO A 389 -21.78 -25.91 -10.01
CA PRO A 389 -22.77 -24.91 -9.65
C PRO A 389 -22.16 -23.92 -8.64
N GLY A 390 -22.21 -22.62 -8.91
CA GLY A 390 -21.51 -21.66 -8.04
C GLY A 390 -21.67 -20.20 -8.42
N GLU A 391 -20.64 -19.42 -8.05
CA GLU A 391 -20.58 -17.96 -8.14
C GLU A 391 -20.30 -17.40 -9.55
N THR A 392 -19.98 -18.25 -10.53
CA THR A 392 -19.63 -17.84 -11.89
C THR A 392 -20.79 -18.07 -12.86
N GLN A 393 -21.29 -17.00 -13.47
CA GLN A 393 -22.26 -17.04 -14.56
C GLN A 393 -21.54 -17.26 -15.89
N ILE A 394 -21.92 -18.32 -16.61
CA ILE A 394 -21.38 -18.65 -17.93
C ILE A 394 -22.37 -18.22 -19.00
N LEU A 395 -21.94 -17.37 -19.93
CA LEU A 395 -22.75 -16.83 -21.01
C LEU A 395 -22.16 -17.20 -22.37
N ALA A 396 -23.01 -17.72 -23.25
CA ALA A 396 -22.69 -17.98 -24.63
C ALA A 396 -23.08 -16.78 -25.51
N LEU A 397 -22.16 -16.34 -26.36
CA LEU A 397 -22.35 -15.36 -27.41
C LEU A 397 -22.36 -16.09 -28.77
N PRO A 398 -23.03 -15.54 -29.80
CA PRO A 398 -22.86 -16.03 -31.16
C PRO A 398 -21.40 -15.90 -31.61
N PRO A 399 -20.99 -16.66 -32.66
CA PRO A 399 -19.64 -16.57 -33.23
C PRO A 399 -19.19 -15.12 -33.47
N LEU A 400 -17.90 -14.86 -33.27
CA LEU A 400 -17.33 -13.54 -33.49
C LEU A 400 -17.49 -13.12 -34.97
N PRO A 401 -17.69 -11.82 -35.26
CA PRO A 401 -17.70 -11.34 -36.64
C PRO A 401 -16.34 -11.60 -37.30
N ALA A 402 -16.35 -11.92 -38.60
CA ALA A 402 -15.11 -12.07 -39.34
C ALA A 402 -14.32 -10.74 -39.34
N PRO A 403 -12.99 -10.77 -39.21
CA PRO A 403 -12.18 -9.56 -39.29
C PRO A 403 -12.38 -8.88 -40.65
N ALA A 404 -12.47 -7.54 -40.65
CA ALA A 404 -12.50 -6.76 -41.88
C ALA A 404 -11.27 -7.13 -42.75
N PRO A 405 -11.42 -7.26 -44.08
CA PRO A 405 -10.27 -7.48 -44.95
C PRO A 405 -9.24 -6.36 -44.74
N ALA A 406 -7.98 -6.73 -44.56
CA ALA A 406 -6.89 -5.76 -44.42
C ALA A 406 -6.94 -4.79 -45.60
N ARG A 407 -7.02 -3.48 -45.34
CA ARG A 407 -6.82 -2.50 -46.41
C ARG A 407 -5.39 -2.66 -46.91
N ASP A 408 -5.23 -3.22 -48.10
CA ASP A 408 -3.94 -3.29 -48.79
C ASP A 408 -3.37 -1.87 -48.94
N ALA A 409 -2.33 -1.56 -48.17
CA ALA A 409 -1.65 -0.27 -48.21
C ALA A 409 -0.77 -0.08 -49.47
N ALA A 410 -1.11 -0.74 -50.58
CA ALA A 410 -0.28 -0.79 -51.80
C ALA A 410 -0.94 -0.20 -53.05
N ALA A 411 -2.14 0.37 -52.98
CA ALA A 411 -2.79 0.95 -54.15
C ALA A 411 -3.58 2.22 -53.81
N GLU A 412 -2.89 3.35 -53.66
CA GLU A 412 -3.41 4.67 -54.05
C GLU A 412 -2.28 5.72 -53.97
N GLY A 413 -1.44 5.74 -55.01
CA GLY A 413 -0.62 6.91 -55.32
C GLY A 413 -1.48 7.97 -55.99
N GLY A 414 -2.04 8.89 -55.20
CA GLY A 414 -2.84 10.00 -55.71
C GLY A 414 -2.76 11.21 -54.78
N ARG A 415 -2.09 12.26 -55.26
CA ARG A 415 -1.91 13.54 -54.54
C ARG A 415 -3.25 14.24 -54.29
N ALA A 416 -3.50 14.61 -53.03
CA ALA A 416 -4.29 15.79 -52.66
C ALA A 416 -3.80 16.31 -51.29
N GLU A 417 -3.11 17.45 -51.29
CA GLU A 417 -2.79 18.21 -50.08
C GLU A 417 -4.03 18.98 -49.62
N ALA A 418 -4.69 18.47 -48.58
CA ALA A 418 -5.52 19.25 -47.68
C ALA A 418 -5.16 18.81 -46.26
N ALA A 419 -5.06 19.76 -45.33
CA ALA A 419 -4.71 19.52 -43.93
C ALA A 419 -5.72 18.57 -43.27
N ALA A 420 -5.42 17.28 -43.31
CA ALA A 420 -6.21 16.24 -42.68
C ALA A 420 -5.76 16.09 -41.22
N VAL A 421 -6.73 16.07 -40.31
CA VAL A 421 -6.57 15.48 -38.98
C VAL A 421 -5.90 14.11 -39.17
N PRO A 422 -4.83 13.77 -38.44
CA PRO A 422 -4.22 12.46 -38.58
C PRO A 422 -5.29 11.38 -38.43
N ALA A 423 -5.44 10.50 -39.42
CA ALA A 423 -6.54 9.53 -39.52
C ALA A 423 -6.73 8.62 -38.27
N TYR A 424 -5.77 8.59 -37.35
CA TYR A 424 -5.88 7.91 -36.06
C TYR A 424 -6.70 8.67 -34.98
N LEU A 425 -7.09 9.93 -35.23
CA LEU A 425 -7.88 10.80 -34.34
C LEU A 425 -9.35 10.92 -34.72
N GLU A 426 -9.77 10.42 -35.89
CA GLU A 426 -11.19 10.36 -36.24
C GLU A 426 -11.84 9.12 -35.62
N PRO A 427 -13.03 9.23 -34.98
CA PRO A 427 -13.78 8.07 -34.54
C PRO A 427 -14.14 7.23 -35.78
N PRO A 428 -13.69 5.97 -35.89
CA PRO A 428 -14.03 5.14 -37.02
C PRO A 428 -15.54 4.89 -37.02
N CYS A 429 -16.18 4.93 -38.18
CA CYS A 429 -17.51 4.34 -38.32
C CYS A 429 -17.37 2.83 -38.06
N ALA A 430 -18.21 2.25 -37.20
CA ALA A 430 -18.20 0.82 -36.96
C ALA A 430 -18.36 0.08 -38.31
N ASP A 431 -17.51 -0.92 -38.58
CA ASP A 431 -17.71 -1.81 -39.71
C ASP A 431 -19.14 -2.41 -39.64
N ALA A 432 -19.83 -2.52 -40.78
CA ALA A 432 -21.19 -3.05 -40.86
C ALA A 432 -21.30 -4.43 -40.18
N GLY A 433 -20.25 -5.25 -40.25
CA GLY A 433 -20.20 -6.55 -39.57
C GLY A 433 -20.15 -6.46 -38.03
N LEU A 434 -19.45 -5.45 -37.49
CA LEU A 434 -19.41 -5.20 -36.05
C LEU A 434 -20.74 -4.65 -35.54
N ALA A 435 -21.32 -3.68 -36.25
CA ALA A 435 -22.61 -3.09 -35.90
C ALA A 435 -23.75 -4.14 -35.87
N ASP A 436 -23.80 -5.01 -36.88
CA ASP A 436 -24.75 -6.12 -36.95
C ASP A 436 -24.56 -7.13 -35.80
N TRP A 437 -23.32 -7.50 -35.48
CA TRP A 437 -23.04 -8.39 -34.34
C TRP A 437 -23.42 -7.77 -33.00
N LEU A 438 -23.09 -6.49 -32.77
CA LEU A 438 -23.49 -5.75 -31.57
C LEU A 438 -25.01 -5.65 -31.44
N SER A 439 -25.72 -5.44 -32.55
CA SER A 439 -27.19 -5.43 -32.55
C SER A 439 -27.78 -6.78 -32.16
N ARG A 440 -27.23 -7.90 -32.66
CA ARG A 440 -27.69 -9.26 -32.31
C ARG A 440 -27.40 -9.64 -30.86
N THR A 441 -26.34 -9.09 -30.28
CA THR A 441 -25.88 -9.40 -28.92
C THR A 441 -26.33 -8.37 -27.87
N ALA A 442 -27.02 -7.31 -28.28
CA ALA A 442 -27.43 -6.20 -27.42
C ALA A 442 -28.14 -6.66 -26.14
N LEU A 443 -29.12 -7.59 -26.25
CA LEU A 443 -29.86 -8.09 -25.10
C LEU A 443 -28.97 -8.83 -24.08
N VAL A 444 -27.96 -9.56 -24.55
CA VAL A 444 -27.02 -10.28 -23.68
C VAL A 444 -26.15 -9.28 -22.91
N PHE A 445 -25.63 -8.25 -23.59
CA PHE A 445 -24.82 -7.22 -22.95
C PHE A 445 -25.64 -6.30 -22.04
N ASP A 446 -26.89 -5.99 -22.40
CA ASP A 446 -27.79 -5.22 -21.54
C ASP A 446 -28.10 -5.98 -20.25
N ARG A 447 -28.31 -7.30 -20.33
CA ARG A 447 -28.47 -8.16 -19.14
C ARG A 447 -27.19 -8.24 -18.32
N LEU A 448 -26.05 -8.47 -18.97
CA LEU A 448 -24.75 -8.56 -18.29
C LEU A 448 -24.40 -7.26 -17.56
N ARG A 449 -24.71 -6.09 -18.14
CA ARG A 449 -24.54 -4.79 -17.47
C ARG A 449 -25.30 -4.74 -16.14
N VAL A 450 -26.54 -5.22 -16.13
CA VAL A 450 -27.36 -5.29 -14.91
C VAL A 450 -26.76 -6.29 -13.92
N ASP A 451 -26.36 -7.48 -14.39
CA ASP A 451 -25.76 -8.52 -13.54
C ASP A 451 -24.43 -8.02 -12.89
N VAL A 452 -23.60 -7.28 -13.63
CA VAL A 452 -22.38 -6.62 -13.10
C VAL A 452 -22.71 -5.60 -12.01
N ALA A 453 -23.73 -4.76 -12.22
CA ALA A 453 -24.16 -3.79 -11.23
C ALA A 453 -24.73 -4.46 -9.97
N GLU A 454 -25.50 -5.55 -10.13
CA GLU A 454 -26.03 -6.34 -9.01
C GLU A 454 -24.92 -7.02 -8.20
N GLU A 455 -23.91 -7.59 -8.86
CA GLU A 455 -22.75 -8.20 -8.22
C GLU A 455 -21.94 -7.16 -7.45
N HIS A 456 -21.68 -5.99 -8.04
CA HIS A 456 -21.03 -4.89 -7.35
C HIS A 456 -21.81 -4.45 -6.11
N ALA A 457 -23.12 -4.25 -6.24
CA ALA A 457 -23.98 -3.87 -5.13
C ALA A 457 -24.02 -4.95 -4.04
N ARG A 458 -23.97 -6.24 -4.41
CA ARG A 458 -23.87 -7.37 -3.47
C ARG A 458 -22.55 -7.33 -2.70
N ARG A 459 -21.42 -7.13 -3.38
CA ARG A 459 -20.10 -6.97 -2.74
C ARG A 459 -20.08 -5.79 -1.77
N VAL A 460 -20.57 -4.62 -2.19
CA VAL A 460 -20.61 -3.42 -1.34
C VAL A 460 -21.49 -3.65 -0.10
N ARG A 461 -22.70 -4.19 -0.25
CA ARG A 461 -23.57 -4.52 0.89
C ARG A 461 -22.93 -5.53 1.84
N ARG A 462 -22.24 -6.54 1.29
CA ARG A 462 -21.48 -7.51 2.10
C ARG A 462 -20.45 -6.77 2.94
N LEU A 463 -19.57 -5.98 2.32
CA LEU A 463 -18.51 -5.24 3.01
C LEU A 463 -19.05 -4.30 4.09
N GLN A 464 -20.12 -3.55 3.79
CA GLN A 464 -20.76 -2.65 4.76
C GLN A 464 -21.35 -3.38 5.96
N SER A 465 -21.79 -4.63 5.81
CA SER A 465 -22.38 -5.42 6.90
C SER A 465 -21.37 -6.24 7.72
N LEU A 466 -20.11 -6.36 7.26
CA LEU A 466 -19.11 -7.21 7.92
C LEU A 466 -18.76 -6.73 9.32
N GLU A 467 -18.67 -5.42 9.54
CA GLU A 467 -18.40 -4.87 10.87
C GLU A 467 -19.49 -5.28 11.88
N GLU A 468 -20.75 -5.03 11.58
CA GLU A 468 -21.86 -5.38 12.49
C GLU A 468 -21.93 -6.89 12.71
N THR A 469 -21.78 -7.66 11.63
CA THR A 469 -21.78 -9.12 11.69
C THR A 469 -20.66 -9.62 12.59
N ALA A 470 -19.45 -9.08 12.47
CA ALA A 470 -18.31 -9.48 13.26
C ALA A 470 -18.51 -9.11 14.74
N ARG A 471 -19.00 -7.91 15.05
CA ARG A 471 -19.33 -7.51 16.43
C ARG A 471 -20.33 -8.45 17.11
N ARG A 472 -21.28 -8.98 16.33
CA ARG A 472 -22.33 -9.88 16.85
C ARG A 472 -21.91 -11.34 16.95
N ARG A 473 -20.98 -11.79 16.10
CA ARG A 473 -20.69 -13.22 15.92
C ARG A 473 -19.27 -13.64 16.29
N VAL A 474 -18.32 -12.71 16.33
CA VAL A 474 -16.92 -13.01 16.60
C VAL A 474 -16.58 -12.65 18.03
N TRP A 475 -15.96 -13.60 18.74
CA TRP A 475 -15.25 -13.34 19.99
C TRP A 475 -13.77 -13.19 19.68
N TRP A 476 -13.27 -11.96 19.67
CA TRP A 476 -11.90 -11.65 19.30
C TRP A 476 -10.93 -11.96 20.45
N PRO A 477 -9.79 -12.61 20.17
CA PRO A 477 -8.77 -12.85 21.19
C PRO A 477 -8.15 -11.52 21.64
N PHE A 478 -7.85 -11.40 22.94
CA PHE A 478 -7.25 -10.20 23.54
C PHE A 478 -8.03 -8.88 23.32
N HIS A 479 -9.35 -8.95 23.14
CA HIS A 479 -10.19 -7.77 22.92
C HIS A 479 -11.31 -7.65 23.96
N GLN A 480 -11.51 -6.44 24.51
CA GLN A 480 -12.63 -6.14 25.40
C GLN A 480 -13.85 -5.67 24.61
N HIS A 481 -14.79 -6.57 24.38
CA HIS A 481 -16.01 -6.35 23.59
C HIS A 481 -16.99 -5.32 24.19
N ALA A 482 -16.89 -5.00 25.48
CA ALA A 482 -17.70 -3.94 26.10
C ALA A 482 -17.29 -2.52 25.68
N ARG A 483 -16.12 -2.35 25.04
CA ARG A 483 -15.69 -1.05 24.50
C ARG A 483 -16.47 -0.76 23.21
N ALA A 484 -17.63 -0.10 23.36
CA ALA A 484 -18.53 0.25 22.25
C ALA A 484 -17.81 0.99 21.10
N ASP A 485 -16.81 1.80 21.42
CA ASP A 485 -16.14 2.69 20.47
C ASP A 485 -14.92 2.07 19.77
N SER A 486 -14.60 0.78 20.00
CA SER A 486 -13.47 0.16 19.31
C SER A 486 -13.80 -0.03 17.82
N PRO A 487 -13.08 0.62 16.88
CA PRO A 487 -13.35 0.45 15.46
C PRO A 487 -13.00 -0.97 15.00
N VAL A 488 -13.80 -1.52 14.08
CA VAL A 488 -13.54 -2.81 13.43
C VAL A 488 -13.05 -2.53 12.02
N ALA A 489 -11.82 -2.92 11.71
CA ALA A 489 -11.29 -2.83 10.36
C ALA A 489 -11.85 -3.97 9.50
N VAL A 490 -12.41 -3.63 8.33
CA VAL A 490 -12.87 -4.60 7.34
C VAL A 490 -11.77 -4.78 6.29
N PHE A 491 -11.22 -5.99 6.19
CA PHE A 491 -10.23 -6.35 5.18
C PHE A 491 -10.92 -7.12 4.05
N ASP A 492 -10.91 -6.57 2.84
CA ASP A 492 -11.48 -7.23 1.66
C ASP A 492 -10.47 -8.20 1.03
N ALA A 493 -9.20 -7.81 0.98
CA ALA A 493 -8.08 -8.63 0.52
C ALA A 493 -6.74 -8.09 1.07
N ARG A 494 -5.67 -8.85 0.85
CA ARG A 494 -4.28 -8.44 1.08
C ARG A 494 -3.45 -8.78 -0.15
N ALA A 495 -2.61 -7.84 -0.60
CA ALA A 495 -1.67 -8.03 -1.71
C ALA A 495 -0.25 -7.63 -1.29
N GLY A 496 0.77 -8.22 -1.91
CA GLY A 496 2.19 -7.93 -1.63
C GLY A 496 3.04 -9.14 -1.24
N GLU A 497 2.40 -10.25 -0.83
CA GLU A 497 3.09 -11.51 -0.55
C GLU A 497 3.30 -12.31 -1.83
N ARG A 498 4.50 -12.25 -2.41
CA ARG A 498 4.89 -13.08 -3.56
C ARG A 498 5.40 -14.46 -3.13
N LEU A 499 4.64 -15.13 -2.26
CA LEU A 499 4.89 -16.54 -1.93
C LEU A 499 4.09 -17.41 -2.90
N LEU A 500 4.53 -17.42 -4.16
CA LEU A 500 4.20 -18.53 -5.03
C LEU A 500 5.00 -19.72 -4.50
N THR A 501 4.31 -20.74 -4.00
CA THR A 501 4.93 -22.04 -3.70
C THR A 501 5.36 -22.69 -5.02
N LEU A 502 6.40 -22.16 -5.64
CA LEU A 502 7.13 -22.77 -6.75
C LEU A 502 8.17 -23.77 -6.20
N GLY A 503 7.82 -24.46 -5.12
CA GLY A 503 8.63 -25.51 -4.54
C GLY A 503 8.39 -26.84 -5.28
N PRO A 504 9.40 -27.73 -5.35
CA PRO A 504 9.22 -29.06 -5.94
C PRO A 504 8.09 -29.84 -5.24
N ALA A 505 7.43 -30.73 -5.99
CA ALA A 505 6.30 -31.55 -5.55
C ALA A 505 6.59 -32.46 -4.33
N GLU A 506 7.84 -32.54 -3.90
CA GLU A 506 8.30 -33.26 -2.71
C GLU A 506 8.44 -32.27 -1.54
N CYS A 507 7.33 -31.81 -0.96
CA CYS A 507 7.36 -31.01 0.27
C CYS A 507 7.14 -31.92 1.48
N THR A 508 8.19 -32.58 1.95
CA THR A 508 8.12 -33.50 3.10
C THR A 508 8.59 -32.80 4.39
N PRO A 509 8.08 -33.23 5.56
CA PRO A 509 8.61 -32.80 6.86
C PRO A 509 10.13 -32.96 6.99
N SER A 510 10.70 -34.00 6.38
CA SER A 510 12.13 -34.28 6.41
C SER A 510 12.96 -33.16 5.76
N LEU A 511 12.53 -32.65 4.60
CA LEU A 511 13.25 -31.55 3.93
C LEU A 511 13.20 -30.25 4.73
N LEU A 512 12.08 -29.96 5.40
CA LEU A 512 12.01 -28.80 6.29
C LEU A 512 12.88 -29.00 7.52
N ALA A 513 12.91 -30.21 8.10
CA ALA A 513 13.81 -30.52 9.21
C ALA A 513 15.27 -30.33 8.80
N GLU A 514 15.70 -30.87 7.66
CA GLU A 514 17.05 -30.69 7.10
C GLU A 514 17.36 -29.21 6.88
N ALA A 515 16.49 -28.45 6.22
CA ALA A 515 16.69 -27.03 5.97
C ALA A 515 16.86 -26.21 7.26
N MET A 516 16.13 -26.55 8.33
CA MET A 516 16.26 -25.89 9.64
C MET A 516 17.53 -26.31 10.38
N LEU A 517 17.91 -27.58 10.30
CA LEU A 517 19.15 -28.11 10.89
C LEU A 517 20.40 -27.57 10.19
N ASP A 518 20.37 -27.41 8.87
CA ASP A 518 21.47 -26.86 8.06
C ASP A 518 21.57 -25.33 8.12
N SER A 519 20.61 -24.66 8.78
CA SER A 519 20.59 -23.21 8.94
C SER A 519 20.69 -22.80 10.42
N VAL A 520 19.57 -22.49 11.07
CA VAL A 520 19.52 -21.99 12.46
C VAL A 520 19.90 -23.06 13.49
N GLY A 521 19.81 -24.34 13.12
CA GLY A 521 20.28 -25.48 13.91
C GLY A 521 21.77 -25.81 13.75
N GLN A 522 22.46 -25.18 12.79
CA GLN A 522 23.78 -25.62 12.36
C GLN A 522 24.79 -25.54 13.51
N GLY A 523 25.46 -26.67 13.76
CA GLY A 523 26.51 -26.77 14.77
C GLY A 523 26.05 -27.14 16.18
N TRP A 524 24.73 -27.16 16.47
CA TRP A 524 24.23 -27.49 17.81
C TRP A 524 23.03 -28.45 17.83
N ALA A 525 22.10 -28.33 16.86
CA ALA A 525 20.89 -29.15 16.79
C ALA A 525 21.09 -30.39 15.93
N SER A 526 20.37 -31.46 16.24
CA SER A 526 20.36 -32.70 15.44
C SER A 526 18.97 -33.29 15.22
N ARG A 527 17.93 -32.75 15.86
CA ARG A 527 16.55 -33.20 15.76
C ARG A 527 15.58 -32.04 15.63
N ALA A 528 14.50 -32.28 14.90
CA ALA A 528 13.38 -31.36 14.76
C ALA A 528 12.08 -32.06 15.19
N PHE A 529 11.25 -31.36 15.98
CA PHE A 529 9.92 -31.79 16.37
C PHE A 529 8.89 -30.75 15.92
N PHE A 530 7.82 -31.19 15.26
CA PHE A 530 6.80 -30.30 14.70
C PHE A 530 5.59 -30.16 15.63
N SER A 531 5.05 -28.95 15.70
CA SER A 531 3.85 -28.59 16.48
C SER A 531 3.06 -27.50 15.74
N ASP A 532 1.96 -27.02 16.33
CA ASP A 532 1.00 -26.19 15.60
C ASP A 532 1.30 -24.69 15.73
N ASP A 533 1.72 -24.24 16.92
CA ASP A 533 2.03 -22.85 17.22
C ASP A 533 3.19 -22.68 18.22
N GLY A 534 3.56 -21.42 18.47
CA GLY A 534 4.66 -21.08 19.37
C GLY A 534 4.47 -21.57 20.82
N SER A 535 3.26 -21.50 21.36
CA SER A 535 2.97 -21.95 22.73
C SER A 535 3.19 -23.46 22.84
N THR A 536 2.73 -24.20 21.83
CA THR A 536 2.92 -25.65 21.80
C THR A 536 4.38 -26.06 21.59
N ALA A 537 5.14 -25.30 20.79
CA ALA A 537 6.59 -25.52 20.64
C ALA A 537 7.33 -25.30 21.97
N VAL A 538 6.95 -24.28 22.74
CA VAL A 538 7.52 -24.04 24.08
C VAL A 538 7.16 -25.17 25.04
N GLU A 539 5.92 -25.66 25.07
CA GLU A 539 5.57 -26.79 25.94
C GLU A 539 6.33 -28.07 25.59
N VAL A 540 6.55 -28.33 24.30
CA VAL A 540 7.44 -29.40 23.84
C VAL A 540 8.86 -29.17 24.35
N ALA A 541 9.38 -27.95 24.22
CA ALA A 541 10.73 -27.61 24.65
C ALA A 541 10.94 -27.74 26.17
N LEU A 542 9.93 -27.37 26.96
CA LEU A 542 9.94 -27.55 28.41
C LEU A 542 10.01 -29.03 28.79
N LYS A 543 9.19 -29.88 28.16
CA LYS A 543 9.27 -31.35 28.36
C LYS A 543 10.66 -31.89 28.01
N MET A 544 11.22 -31.44 26.89
CA MET A 544 12.57 -31.81 26.44
C MET A 544 13.65 -31.41 27.45
N ALA A 545 13.64 -30.16 27.90
CA ALA A 545 14.61 -29.62 28.84
C ALA A 545 14.50 -30.30 30.22
N PHE A 546 13.28 -30.43 30.76
CA PHE A 546 13.06 -31.08 32.06
C PHE A 546 13.50 -32.54 32.04
N ARG A 547 13.21 -33.29 30.97
CA ARG A 547 13.68 -34.67 30.84
C ARG A 547 15.20 -34.75 30.80
N LYS A 548 15.85 -33.87 30.04
CA LYS A 548 17.32 -33.81 30.00
C LYS A 548 17.92 -33.49 31.36
N PHE A 549 17.36 -32.51 32.07
CA PHE A 549 17.80 -32.13 33.42
C PHE A 549 17.73 -33.28 34.42
N LEU A 550 16.63 -34.05 34.39
CA LEU A 550 16.43 -35.22 35.25
C LEU A 550 17.40 -36.36 34.88
N ALA A 551 17.56 -36.64 33.58
CA ALA A 551 18.47 -37.67 33.09
C ALA A 551 19.92 -37.40 33.50
N ASP A 552 20.37 -36.15 33.42
CA ASP A 552 21.73 -35.74 33.85
C ASP A 552 21.99 -35.94 35.35
N ARG A 553 20.92 -36.08 36.13
CA ARG A 553 20.95 -36.32 37.58
C ARG A 553 20.66 -37.77 37.95
N GLY A 554 20.59 -38.67 36.97
CA GLY A 554 20.31 -40.10 37.17
C GLY A 554 18.87 -40.40 37.57
N ALA A 555 17.95 -39.43 37.46
CA ALA A 555 16.53 -39.64 37.75
C ALA A 555 15.82 -40.19 36.52
N THR A 556 15.98 -41.50 36.30
CA THR A 556 15.40 -42.23 35.15
C THR A 556 14.24 -43.15 35.52
N ASP A 557 14.04 -43.45 36.80
CA ASP A 557 12.92 -44.26 37.29
C ASP A 557 11.61 -43.45 37.33
N TRP A 558 10.54 -44.05 36.82
CA TRP A 558 9.32 -43.35 36.38
C TRP A 558 8.13 -43.52 37.32
N GLU A 559 8.35 -43.96 38.55
CA GLU A 559 7.25 -44.09 39.51
C GLU A 559 6.73 -42.70 39.92
N VAL A 560 5.42 -42.54 39.75
CA VAL A 560 4.67 -41.29 39.93
C VAL A 560 4.50 -41.04 41.42
N ASP A 561 5.23 -40.07 42.00
CA ASP A 561 4.75 -39.10 43.02
C ASP A 561 5.87 -38.44 43.87
N ASP A 562 7.13 -38.90 43.82
CA ASP A 562 8.15 -38.47 44.80
C ASP A 562 9.20 -37.45 44.29
N GLY A 563 9.04 -36.93 43.06
CA GLY A 563 9.99 -35.99 42.45
C GLY A 563 9.80 -34.52 42.88
N PRO A 564 10.86 -33.67 42.89
CA PRO A 564 10.71 -32.26 43.18
C PRO A 564 9.91 -31.55 42.08
N GLU A 565 9.13 -30.54 42.45
CA GLU A 565 8.45 -29.67 41.49
C GLU A 565 9.50 -28.96 40.60
N LEU A 566 9.32 -29.02 39.29
CA LEU A 566 10.23 -28.42 38.32
C LEU A 566 9.73 -27.05 37.85
N GLY A 567 10.66 -26.14 37.59
CA GLY A 567 10.38 -24.79 37.13
C GLY A 567 11.50 -24.23 36.25
N VAL A 568 11.37 -22.96 35.86
CA VAL A 568 12.30 -22.30 34.94
C VAL A 568 13.09 -21.17 35.59
N LEU A 569 14.32 -20.98 35.13
CA LEU A 569 15.02 -19.72 35.23
C LEU A 569 14.60 -18.87 34.03
N GLY A 570 13.90 -17.76 34.28
CA GLY A 570 13.35 -16.89 33.25
C GLY A 570 13.54 -15.42 33.57
N LEU A 571 12.93 -14.56 32.74
CA LEU A 571 13.02 -13.11 32.86
C LEU A 571 11.65 -12.47 33.12
N GLN A 572 11.64 -11.43 33.94
CA GLN A 572 10.48 -10.55 34.09
C GLN A 572 10.14 -9.92 32.73
N GLY A 573 8.84 -9.86 32.40
CA GLY A 573 8.35 -9.34 31.13
C GLY A 573 8.47 -10.27 29.92
N ALA A 574 8.97 -11.50 30.10
CA ALA A 574 9.01 -12.50 29.03
C ALA A 574 7.59 -13.02 28.67
N TYR A 575 7.43 -13.51 27.45
CA TYR A 575 6.21 -14.11 26.93
C TYR A 575 6.54 -15.32 26.06
N HIS A 576 5.90 -16.46 26.35
CA HIS A 576 6.17 -17.73 25.67
C HIS A 576 4.93 -18.41 25.09
N GLY A 577 3.78 -17.72 25.10
CA GLY A 577 2.50 -18.27 24.63
C GLY A 577 1.43 -18.35 25.71
N ASP A 578 0.24 -18.76 25.29
CA ASP A 578 -1.00 -18.69 26.08
C ASP A 578 -1.55 -20.07 26.48
N THR A 579 -0.79 -21.14 26.27
CA THR A 579 -1.13 -22.45 26.84
C THR A 579 -0.60 -22.55 28.27
N LEU A 580 -1.20 -23.41 29.11
CA LEU A 580 -0.93 -23.42 30.55
C LEU A 580 0.54 -23.66 30.87
N GLY A 581 1.22 -24.59 30.18
CA GLY A 581 2.63 -24.90 30.44
C GLY A 581 3.55 -23.73 30.09
N ALA A 582 3.26 -23.04 28.99
CA ALA A 582 3.98 -21.82 28.61
C ALA A 582 3.72 -20.67 29.59
N MET A 583 2.46 -20.47 30.01
CA MET A 583 2.09 -19.44 30.98
C MET A 583 2.73 -19.68 32.34
N ASP A 584 2.75 -20.91 32.84
CA ASP A 584 3.37 -21.24 34.14
C ASP A 584 4.86 -20.90 34.17
N CYS A 585 5.53 -20.85 33.02
CA CYS A 585 6.95 -20.54 32.88
C CYS A 585 7.23 -19.06 32.59
N VAL A 586 6.27 -18.17 32.81
CA VAL A 586 6.48 -16.71 32.79
C VAL A 586 6.10 -16.08 34.12
N ALA A 587 6.70 -14.91 34.40
CA ALA A 587 6.46 -14.18 35.64
C ALA A 587 4.99 -13.73 35.80
N PRO A 588 4.50 -13.55 37.03
CA PRO A 588 3.15 -13.07 37.26
C PRO A 588 2.91 -11.71 36.60
N SER A 589 1.81 -11.58 35.86
CA SER A 589 1.46 -10.40 35.10
C SER A 589 -0.07 -10.27 34.99
N PRO A 590 -0.59 -9.15 34.43
CA PRO A 590 -2.02 -9.02 34.15
C PRO A 590 -2.60 -10.09 33.20
N PHE A 591 -1.75 -10.79 32.43
CA PHE A 591 -2.17 -11.76 31.42
C PHE A 591 -2.38 -13.18 31.95
N ASN A 592 -1.65 -13.57 32.99
CA ASN A 592 -1.68 -14.92 33.55
C ASN A 592 -2.20 -14.94 34.99
N GLY A 593 -2.60 -13.79 35.54
CA GLY A 593 -3.22 -13.72 36.86
C GLY A 593 -4.53 -14.53 36.95
N ARG A 594 -4.98 -14.82 38.18
CA ARG A 594 -6.13 -15.71 38.47
C ARG A 594 -7.43 -15.41 37.72
N ARG A 595 -7.65 -14.17 37.25
CA ARG A 595 -8.83 -13.82 36.44
C ARG A 595 -8.75 -14.33 35.01
N GLN A 596 -7.55 -14.43 34.46
CA GLN A 596 -7.30 -14.95 33.12
C GLN A 596 -7.16 -16.46 33.16
N THR A 597 -6.29 -16.96 34.05
CA THR A 597 -5.95 -18.38 34.14
C THR A 597 -5.95 -18.82 35.61
N PRO A 598 -7.07 -19.33 36.15
CA PRO A 598 -7.15 -19.77 37.55
C PRO A 598 -6.16 -20.87 37.95
N TRP A 599 -5.62 -21.61 36.97
CA TRP A 599 -4.63 -22.67 37.15
C TRP A 599 -3.18 -22.21 37.09
N TYR A 600 -2.92 -20.93 36.80
CA TYR A 600 -1.56 -20.40 36.74
C TYR A 600 -0.86 -20.54 38.11
N ALA A 601 0.33 -21.12 38.09
CA ALA A 601 1.14 -21.40 39.27
C ALA A 601 2.43 -20.59 39.37
N GLY A 602 2.94 -20.05 38.25
CA GLY A 602 4.19 -19.27 38.23
C GLY A 602 5.40 -20.08 38.69
N ARG A 603 5.78 -21.09 37.91
CA ARG A 603 6.80 -22.10 38.22
C ARG A 603 8.20 -21.66 37.80
N GLY A 604 8.82 -20.77 38.57
CA GLY A 604 10.20 -20.38 38.27
C GLY A 604 10.79 -19.27 39.12
N LEU A 605 12.06 -18.97 38.84
CA LEU A 605 12.76 -17.78 39.28
C LEU A 605 12.84 -16.80 38.10
N PHE A 606 12.25 -15.62 38.26
CA PHE A 606 12.17 -14.62 37.20
C PHE A 606 12.99 -13.38 37.56
N LEU A 607 14.12 -13.19 36.88
CA LEU A 607 15.04 -12.08 37.12
C LEU A 607 14.63 -10.84 36.34
N ASP A 608 14.84 -9.64 36.90
CA ASP A 608 14.66 -8.38 36.18
C ASP A 608 15.83 -8.15 35.20
N PRO A 609 15.59 -8.14 33.88
CA PRO A 609 16.67 -7.94 32.93
C PRO A 609 17.01 -6.45 32.77
N PRO A 610 18.31 -6.07 32.68
CA PRO A 610 18.69 -4.77 32.16
C PRO A 610 18.29 -4.66 30.68
N THR A 611 17.68 -3.55 30.30
CA THR A 611 17.24 -3.27 28.94
C THR A 611 17.96 -2.05 28.36
N LEU A 612 18.14 -2.05 27.04
CA LEU A 612 18.78 -0.98 26.28
C LEU A 612 17.79 -0.39 25.29
N ALA A 613 17.89 0.91 25.03
CA ALA A 613 17.17 1.59 23.95
C ALA A 613 18.00 2.78 23.47
N LEU A 614 17.73 3.24 22.25
CA LEU A 614 18.27 4.48 21.74
C LEU A 614 17.53 5.66 22.39
N ARG A 615 18.26 6.51 23.10
CA ARG A 615 17.74 7.66 23.85
C ARG A 615 18.60 8.89 23.56
N GLY A 616 18.01 9.97 23.06
CA GLY A 616 18.76 11.16 22.70
C GLY A 616 19.84 10.93 21.62
N GLY A 617 19.72 9.86 20.84
CA GLY A 617 20.66 9.45 19.80
C GLY A 617 21.81 8.56 20.24
N ALA A 618 21.83 8.04 21.47
CA ALA A 618 22.82 7.05 21.92
C ALA A 618 22.14 5.86 22.62
N TRP A 619 22.76 4.68 22.55
CA TRP A 619 22.20 3.47 23.16
C TRP A 619 22.48 3.47 24.66
N ALA A 620 21.45 3.39 25.49
CA ALA A 620 21.64 3.42 26.94
C ALA A 620 20.58 2.58 27.66
N GLY A 621 20.95 1.99 28.79
CA GLY A 621 20.00 1.41 29.73
C GLY A 621 19.41 2.46 30.69
N ALA A 622 18.23 2.19 31.23
CA ALA A 622 17.63 3.08 32.23
C ALA A 622 18.53 3.07 33.48
N GLY A 623 19.15 4.20 33.80
CA GLY A 623 20.08 4.31 34.95
C GLY A 623 21.47 3.73 34.73
N GLN A 624 21.86 3.34 33.52
CA GLN A 624 23.24 2.93 33.22
C GLN A 624 24.20 4.14 33.17
N PRO A 625 25.44 4.02 33.68
CA PRO A 625 26.35 5.16 33.88
C PRO A 625 26.98 5.72 32.60
N ALA A 626 27.07 4.94 31.52
CA ALA A 626 27.66 5.39 30.25
C ALA A 626 26.86 4.86 29.04
N PRO A 627 26.50 5.73 28.07
CA PRO A 627 25.87 5.31 26.83
C PRO A 627 26.86 4.57 25.91
N LEU A 628 26.34 3.63 25.13
CA LEU A 628 27.02 2.94 24.04
C LEU A 628 26.87 3.74 22.74
N PRO A 629 27.95 3.85 21.94
CA PRO A 629 28.00 4.76 20.79
C PRO A 629 27.13 4.32 19.62
N ASP A 630 27.02 3.01 19.37
CA ASP A 630 26.35 2.45 18.21
C ASP A 630 25.77 1.05 18.50
N LEU A 631 25.08 0.48 17.51
CA LEU A 631 24.47 -0.84 17.61
C LEU A 631 25.53 -1.95 17.68
N ALA A 632 26.70 -1.77 17.05
CA ALA A 632 27.77 -2.75 17.10
C ALA A 632 28.31 -2.92 18.53
N ALA A 633 28.46 -1.84 19.28
CA ALA A 633 28.89 -1.85 20.67
C ALA A 633 27.90 -2.56 21.62
N VAL A 634 26.60 -2.57 21.29
CA VAL A 634 25.58 -3.31 22.05
C VAL A 634 25.85 -4.82 22.00
N PHE A 635 26.14 -5.35 20.81
CA PHE A 635 26.36 -6.78 20.58
C PHE A 635 27.83 -7.21 20.77
N ALA A 636 28.77 -6.27 20.77
CA ALA A 636 30.19 -6.53 21.01
C ALA A 636 30.40 -7.30 22.33
N PRO A 637 31.44 -8.14 22.43
CA PRO A 637 31.82 -8.76 23.69
C PRO A 637 32.11 -7.70 24.74
N ARG A 638 31.42 -7.77 25.89
CA ARG A 638 31.65 -6.90 27.06
C ARG A 638 31.99 -7.75 28.30
N PRO A 639 33.23 -8.31 28.40
CA PRO A 639 33.57 -9.30 29.41
C PRO A 639 33.39 -8.81 30.85
N GLU A 640 33.70 -7.56 31.13
CA GLU A 640 33.51 -6.96 32.47
C GLU A 640 32.03 -6.90 32.85
N ALA A 641 31.16 -6.48 31.93
CA ALA A 641 29.72 -6.47 32.16
C ALA A 641 29.18 -7.90 32.34
N VAL A 642 29.63 -8.86 31.51
CA VAL A 642 29.28 -10.28 31.66
C VAL A 642 29.69 -10.79 33.03
N ALA A 643 30.91 -10.52 33.49
CA ALA A 643 31.38 -10.96 34.80
C ALA A 643 30.58 -10.36 35.95
N ALA A 644 30.25 -9.06 35.89
CA ALA A 644 29.42 -8.38 36.88
C ALA A 644 28.00 -8.96 36.94
N HIS A 645 27.36 -9.15 35.78
CA HIS A 645 26.04 -9.79 35.69
C HIS A 645 26.08 -11.22 36.21
N ARG A 646 27.12 -11.99 35.85
CA ARG A 646 27.32 -13.37 36.27
C ARG A 646 27.37 -13.49 37.79
N ALA A 647 28.10 -12.61 38.47
CA ALA A 647 28.17 -12.59 39.93
C ALA A 647 26.80 -12.30 40.58
N ALA A 648 26.05 -11.33 40.03
CA ALA A 648 24.71 -11.00 40.54
C ALA A 648 23.70 -12.13 40.31
N ILE A 649 23.74 -12.78 39.14
CA ILE A 649 22.89 -13.92 38.78
C ILE A 649 23.21 -15.12 39.67
N ALA A 650 24.49 -15.43 39.88
CA ALA A 650 24.91 -16.52 40.75
C ALA A 650 24.38 -16.33 42.18
N ALA A 651 24.48 -15.12 42.73
CA ALA A 651 23.95 -14.80 44.05
C ALA A 651 22.41 -14.98 44.13
N ALA A 652 21.67 -14.62 43.09
CA ALA A 652 20.22 -14.82 43.03
C ALA A 652 19.85 -16.31 42.97
N LEU A 653 20.59 -17.11 42.20
CA LEU A 653 20.41 -18.56 42.11
C LEU A 653 20.75 -19.26 43.43
N ASP A 654 21.85 -18.87 44.08
CA ASP A 654 22.23 -19.42 45.39
C ASP A 654 21.19 -19.10 46.47
N ALA A 655 20.60 -17.90 46.44
CA ALA A 655 19.51 -17.53 47.33
C ALA A 655 18.24 -18.35 47.09
N HIS A 656 17.92 -18.65 45.83
CA HIS A 656 16.80 -19.53 45.45
C HIS A 656 17.02 -20.96 45.94
N ASP A 657 18.21 -21.52 45.69
CA ASP A 657 18.59 -22.87 46.11
C ASP A 657 18.60 -22.99 47.66
N ALA A 658 19.08 -21.96 48.37
CA ALA A 658 19.04 -21.92 49.83
C ALA A 658 17.60 -21.86 50.38
N ALA A 659 16.69 -21.13 49.72
CA ALA A 659 15.28 -21.08 50.08
C ALA A 659 14.58 -22.44 49.87
N ALA A 660 15.02 -23.24 48.89
CA ALA A 660 14.56 -24.61 48.71
C ALA A 660 14.96 -25.53 49.87
N GLY A 661 16.19 -25.37 50.40
CA GLY A 661 16.70 -26.18 51.50
C GLY A 661 16.17 -25.82 52.90
N ALA A 662 15.73 -24.58 53.12
CA ALA A 662 15.36 -24.05 54.44
C ALA A 662 13.91 -24.31 54.88
N HIS A 663 13.26 -25.37 54.39
CA HIS A 663 11.81 -25.63 54.51
C HIS A 663 11.24 -25.31 55.92
N LEU A 664 10.52 -24.19 56.03
CA LEU A 664 9.65 -23.86 57.16
C LEU A 664 8.23 -24.30 56.80
N ALA A 665 7.57 -25.03 57.71
CA ALA A 665 6.30 -25.75 57.54
C ALA A 665 5.06 -24.92 57.05
N ALA A 666 5.22 -23.66 56.65
CA ALA A 666 4.14 -22.75 56.27
C ALA A 666 4.16 -22.30 54.79
N ARG A 667 5.17 -22.66 53.97
CA ARG A 667 5.21 -22.33 52.53
C ARG A 667 5.71 -23.53 51.69
N PRO A 668 5.12 -23.78 50.50
CA PRO A 668 5.67 -24.77 49.58
C PRO A 668 7.08 -24.38 49.18
N ALA A 669 7.96 -25.37 49.03
CA ALA A 669 9.34 -25.14 48.57
C ALA A 669 9.32 -24.56 47.14
N PRO A 670 10.24 -23.65 46.80
CA PRO A 670 10.39 -23.21 45.42
C PRO A 670 10.75 -24.38 44.48
N PRO A 671 10.32 -24.34 43.21
CA PRO A 671 10.61 -25.41 42.26
C PRO A 671 12.11 -25.47 41.93
N ALA A 672 12.60 -26.67 41.63
CA ALA A 672 13.94 -26.90 41.11
C ALA A 672 14.03 -26.32 39.68
N LEU A 673 15.02 -25.46 39.46
CA LEU A 673 15.21 -24.81 38.16
C LEU A 673 15.79 -25.82 37.16
N ALA A 674 14.94 -26.28 36.24
CA ALA A 674 15.24 -27.39 35.32
C ALA A 674 15.32 -26.97 33.84
N ALA A 675 15.06 -25.69 33.54
CA ALA A 675 15.33 -25.09 32.23
C ALA A 675 15.63 -23.60 32.39
N CYS A 676 16.52 -23.05 31.57
CA CYS A 676 16.72 -21.61 31.41
C CYS A 676 15.98 -21.19 30.13
N LEU A 677 14.82 -20.54 30.27
CA LEU A 677 13.93 -20.20 29.17
C LEU A 677 13.98 -18.70 28.86
N LEU A 678 14.39 -18.34 27.64
CA LEU A 678 14.62 -16.94 27.25
C LEU A 678 14.04 -16.64 25.87
N GLU A 679 13.43 -15.46 25.72
CA GLU A 679 13.35 -14.76 24.43
C GLU A 679 14.73 -14.13 24.15
N PRO A 680 15.50 -14.56 23.13
CA PRO A 680 16.84 -14.02 22.91
C PRO A 680 16.75 -12.60 22.32
N VAL A 681 17.58 -11.69 22.83
CA VAL A 681 17.73 -10.29 22.38
C VAL A 681 16.52 -9.39 22.65
N VAL A 682 15.33 -9.72 22.16
CA VAL A 682 14.12 -8.88 22.29
C VAL A 682 12.98 -9.63 22.94
N GLN A 683 12.45 -9.08 24.04
CA GLN A 683 11.15 -9.49 24.59
C GLN A 683 10.04 -8.80 23.79
N GLY A 684 9.32 -9.57 22.97
CA GLY A 684 8.34 -9.04 22.02
C GLY A 684 7.10 -8.47 22.73
N SER A 685 6.27 -9.36 23.28
CA SER A 685 5.01 -8.97 23.95
C SER A 685 5.23 -8.15 25.23
N GLY A 686 6.43 -8.23 25.82
CA GLY A 686 6.84 -7.43 26.98
C GLY A 686 7.02 -5.94 26.70
N GLY A 687 6.94 -5.50 25.44
CA GLY A 687 7.10 -4.10 25.05
C GLY A 687 8.22 -3.86 24.04
N MET A 688 8.57 -4.85 23.20
CA MET A 688 9.69 -4.77 22.25
C MET A 688 11.01 -4.37 22.93
N ARG A 689 11.26 -4.94 24.12
CA ARG A 689 12.39 -4.56 24.98
C ARG A 689 13.65 -5.27 24.51
N LEU A 690 14.66 -4.51 24.11
CA LEU A 690 15.99 -5.05 23.88
C LEU A 690 16.64 -5.34 25.23
N VAL A 691 16.77 -6.62 25.57
CA VAL A 691 17.50 -7.08 26.75
C VAL A 691 18.98 -6.97 26.46
N ASP A 692 19.77 -6.52 27.45
CA ASP A 692 21.22 -6.41 27.29
C ASP A 692 21.83 -7.78 26.90
N PRO A 693 22.47 -7.91 25.71
CA PRO A 693 23.09 -9.17 25.28
C PRO A 693 24.14 -9.70 26.25
N ALA A 694 24.87 -8.84 26.98
CA ALA A 694 25.85 -9.25 27.97
C ALA A 694 25.19 -9.95 29.17
N PHE A 695 24.00 -9.51 29.57
CA PHE A 695 23.24 -10.13 30.65
C PHE A 695 22.74 -11.52 30.24
N GLN A 696 22.17 -11.68 29.04
CA GLN A 696 21.70 -12.98 28.56
C GLN A 696 22.84 -13.99 28.38
N ARG A 697 24.01 -13.54 27.91
CA ARG A 697 25.22 -14.39 27.87
C ARG A 697 25.67 -14.83 29.26
N ALA A 698 25.66 -13.93 30.24
CA ALA A 698 25.98 -14.25 31.64
C ALA A 698 25.00 -15.26 32.23
N LEU A 699 23.70 -15.08 31.98
CA LEU A 699 22.64 -15.96 32.44
C LEU A 699 22.75 -17.37 31.84
N ALA A 700 22.99 -17.46 30.54
CA ALA A 700 23.24 -18.73 29.85
C ALA A 700 24.49 -19.44 30.38
N ALA A 701 25.56 -18.69 30.68
CA ALA A 701 26.78 -19.24 31.27
C ALA A 701 26.53 -19.82 32.68
N GLU A 702 25.76 -19.12 33.53
CA GLU A 702 25.37 -19.62 34.85
C GLU A 702 24.46 -20.84 34.80
N ALA A 703 23.45 -20.83 33.91
CA ALA A 703 22.57 -21.98 33.72
C ALA A 703 23.38 -23.24 33.33
N ARG A 704 24.28 -23.11 32.35
CA ARG A 704 25.16 -24.21 31.93
C ARG A 704 26.08 -24.69 33.05
N ALA A 705 26.66 -23.78 33.83
CA ALA A 705 27.53 -24.14 34.95
C ALA A 705 26.80 -24.97 36.03
N ARG A 706 25.47 -24.86 36.13
CA ARG A 706 24.61 -25.64 37.03
C ARG A 706 23.94 -26.86 36.37
N GLY A 707 24.28 -27.17 35.12
CA GLY A 707 23.65 -28.26 34.36
C GLY A 707 22.15 -28.04 34.17
N ILE A 708 21.73 -26.78 33.95
CA ILE A 708 20.37 -26.39 33.58
C ILE A 708 20.34 -26.22 32.06
N PRO A 709 19.54 -27.01 31.31
CA PRO A 709 19.42 -26.87 29.87
C PRO A 709 18.95 -25.48 29.43
N LEU A 710 19.54 -24.96 28.35
CA LEU A 710 19.21 -23.67 27.76
C LEU A 710 18.14 -23.83 26.67
N VAL A 711 17.00 -23.18 26.88
CA VAL A 711 15.88 -23.11 25.93
C VAL A 711 15.74 -21.69 25.39
N LEU A 712 15.85 -21.53 24.08
CA LEU A 712 15.64 -20.24 23.42
C LEU A 712 14.33 -20.22 22.65
N ASP A 713 13.41 -19.36 23.08
CA ASP A 713 12.17 -19.08 22.38
C ASP A 713 12.44 -18.11 21.21
N GLU A 714 12.72 -18.68 20.05
CA GLU A 714 12.98 -17.97 18.80
C GLU A 714 11.71 -17.76 17.96
N VAL A 715 10.51 -18.00 18.54
CA VAL A 715 9.24 -17.88 17.81
C VAL A 715 9.06 -16.44 17.32
N PHE A 716 9.52 -15.45 18.10
CA PHE A 716 9.56 -14.05 17.65
C PHE A 716 10.83 -13.72 16.85
N THR A 717 12.00 -14.03 17.40
CA THR A 717 13.30 -13.48 16.99
C THR A 717 13.92 -14.16 15.78
N GLY A 718 13.56 -15.42 15.56
CA GLY A 718 14.15 -16.27 14.54
C GLY A 718 13.81 -15.80 13.12
N LEU A 719 14.57 -16.34 12.16
CA LEU A 719 14.31 -16.23 10.74
C LEU A 719 14.23 -14.78 10.25
N TRP A 720 15.29 -14.02 10.55
CA TRP A 720 15.53 -12.68 10.02
C TRP A 720 14.68 -11.55 10.62
N ARG A 721 13.81 -11.84 11.62
CA ARG A 721 13.05 -10.78 12.33
C ARG A 721 13.95 -9.65 12.81
N LEU A 722 15.06 -10.00 13.45
CA LEU A 722 16.04 -9.07 14.01
C LEU A 722 17.23 -8.80 13.07
N GLY A 723 17.12 -9.13 11.79
CA GLY A 723 18.19 -8.88 10.80
C GLY A 723 19.35 -9.87 10.88
N ALA A 724 19.13 -11.01 11.53
CA ALA A 724 20.05 -12.16 11.62
C ALA A 724 19.25 -13.47 11.53
N PRO A 725 19.89 -14.62 11.20
CA PRO A 725 19.20 -15.90 11.07
C PRO A 725 18.47 -16.31 12.37
N SER A 726 19.06 -16.00 13.53
CA SER A 726 18.54 -16.31 14.85
C SER A 726 19.05 -15.31 15.90
N GLY A 727 18.32 -15.16 17.00
CA GLY A 727 18.76 -14.41 18.18
C GLY A 727 19.93 -15.10 18.89
N ALA A 728 19.97 -16.44 18.88
CA ALA A 728 21.09 -17.26 19.34
C ALA A 728 22.40 -16.87 18.64
N ALA A 729 22.37 -16.62 17.32
CA ALA A 729 23.53 -16.18 16.57
C ALA A 729 24.04 -14.78 17.01
N LEU A 730 23.13 -13.86 17.32
CA LEU A 730 23.47 -12.53 17.85
C LEU A 730 24.07 -12.60 19.26
N LEU A 731 23.57 -13.51 20.09
CA LEU A 731 24.11 -13.76 21.42
C LEU A 731 25.40 -14.58 21.39
N GLY A 732 25.67 -15.32 20.30
CA GLY A 732 26.78 -16.27 20.24
C GLY A 732 26.59 -17.43 21.20
N LEU A 733 25.36 -17.95 21.29
CA LEU A 733 24.98 -19.04 22.18
C LEU A 733 24.42 -20.22 21.39
N ASP A 734 24.86 -21.43 21.75
CA ASP A 734 24.28 -22.68 21.25
C ASP A 734 23.28 -23.25 22.27
N PRO A 735 21.97 -23.20 22.01
CA PRO A 735 20.98 -23.73 22.95
C PRO A 735 20.99 -25.27 23.02
N ASP A 736 20.31 -25.82 24.01
CA ASP A 736 19.96 -27.24 24.05
C ASP A 736 18.68 -27.50 23.27
N VAL A 737 17.75 -26.53 23.31
CA VAL A 737 16.46 -26.56 22.63
C VAL A 737 16.11 -25.16 22.13
N ALA A 738 15.53 -25.04 20.93
CA ALA A 738 15.04 -23.77 20.39
C ALA A 738 13.70 -23.90 19.66
N CYS A 739 12.81 -22.94 19.85
CA CYS A 739 11.45 -22.94 19.30
C CYS A 739 11.29 -21.93 18.15
N TYR A 740 10.65 -22.33 17.05
CA TYR A 740 10.41 -21.51 15.87
C TYR A 740 8.93 -21.56 15.46
N GLY A 741 8.42 -20.46 14.91
CA GLY A 741 7.06 -20.31 14.41
C GLY A 741 6.95 -19.02 13.59
N LYS A 742 5.80 -18.33 13.61
CA LYS A 742 5.59 -17.01 12.98
C LYS A 742 6.20 -16.88 11.56
N LEU A 743 7.41 -16.32 11.42
CA LEU A 743 8.11 -16.14 10.13
C LEU A 743 8.50 -17.47 9.46
N LEU A 744 8.42 -18.60 10.17
CA LEU A 744 8.68 -19.94 9.65
C LEU A 744 7.93 -20.19 8.35
N THR A 745 6.64 -19.84 8.29
CA THR A 745 5.76 -20.05 7.12
C THR A 745 5.52 -18.78 6.31
N GLY A 746 6.33 -17.73 6.51
CA GLY A 746 6.10 -16.42 5.88
C GLY A 746 4.81 -15.73 6.32
N GLY A 747 4.16 -16.20 7.39
CA GLY A 747 2.88 -15.64 7.87
C GLY A 747 1.64 -16.12 7.11
N LEU A 748 1.73 -17.21 6.34
CA LEU A 748 0.61 -17.74 5.55
C LEU A 748 -0.29 -18.73 6.31
N VAL A 749 0.32 -19.66 7.05
CA VAL A 749 -0.37 -20.81 7.69
C VAL A 749 0.33 -21.15 9.00
N PRO A 750 -0.38 -21.58 10.06
CA PRO A 750 0.25 -21.98 11.32
C PRO A 750 1.14 -23.21 11.14
N LEU A 751 2.36 -23.14 11.66
CA LEU A 751 3.26 -24.26 11.88
C LEU A 751 4.31 -23.78 12.89
N ALA A 752 4.71 -24.67 13.80
CA ALA A 752 5.83 -24.43 14.69
C ALA A 752 6.78 -25.64 14.72
N LEU A 753 8.02 -25.39 15.11
CA LEU A 753 9.10 -26.36 15.07
C LEU A 753 10.03 -26.15 16.27
N THR A 754 10.36 -27.24 16.96
CA THR A 754 11.28 -27.26 18.09
C THR A 754 12.53 -28.03 17.69
N LEU A 755 13.68 -27.36 17.64
CA LEU A 755 14.98 -27.98 17.43
C LEU A 755 15.58 -28.42 18.76
N ALA A 756 16.23 -29.59 18.77
CA ALA A 756 16.89 -30.12 19.96
C ALA A 756 18.28 -30.67 19.62
N SER A 757 19.19 -30.57 20.60
CA SER A 757 20.51 -31.19 20.54
C SER A 757 20.43 -32.72 20.68
N GLU A 758 21.47 -33.42 20.23
CA GLU A 758 21.54 -34.88 20.35
C GLU A 758 21.44 -35.34 21.82
N PRO A 759 22.14 -34.73 22.81
CA PRO A 759 22.01 -35.13 24.20
C PRO A 759 20.59 -35.03 24.77
N VAL A 760 19.78 -34.05 24.30
CA VAL A 760 18.37 -33.95 24.68
C VAL A 760 17.57 -35.10 24.11
N PHE A 761 17.79 -35.46 22.84
CA PHE A 761 17.12 -36.59 22.21
C PHE A 761 17.47 -37.93 22.88
N GLU A 762 18.74 -38.14 23.23
CA GLU A 762 19.18 -39.37 23.92
C GLU A 762 18.48 -39.57 25.28
N ALA A 763 18.07 -38.49 25.97
CA ALA A 763 17.35 -38.59 27.25
C ALA A 763 15.94 -39.22 27.14
N PHE A 764 15.41 -39.35 25.92
CA PHE A 764 14.13 -40.02 25.61
C PHE A 764 14.30 -41.38 24.93
N LYS A 765 15.53 -41.85 24.73
CA LYS A 765 15.76 -43.19 24.21
C LYS A 765 15.60 -44.23 25.31
N GLY A 766 14.80 -45.24 25.02
CA GLY A 766 14.60 -46.41 25.86
C GLY A 766 13.88 -47.50 25.09
N GLU A 767 13.71 -48.67 25.70
CA GLU A 767 13.03 -49.81 25.09
C GLU A 767 11.50 -49.67 25.17
N SER A 768 10.99 -48.85 26.09
CA SER A 768 9.56 -48.64 26.28
C SER A 768 9.06 -47.43 25.52
N LYS A 769 7.81 -47.51 25.03
CA LYS A 769 7.11 -46.33 24.50
C LYS A 769 6.96 -45.22 25.57
N LEU A 770 6.94 -45.59 26.85
CA LEU A 770 6.87 -44.63 27.96
C LEU A 770 8.14 -43.79 28.11
N ASP A 771 9.28 -44.25 27.56
CA ASP A 771 10.52 -43.49 27.56
C ASP A 771 10.52 -42.36 26.51
N ALA A 772 9.64 -42.47 25.51
CA ALA A 772 9.53 -41.51 24.42
C ALA A 772 8.87 -40.19 24.86
N LEU A 773 9.06 -39.14 24.07
CA LEU A 773 8.31 -37.90 24.23
C LEU A 773 6.84 -38.10 23.83
N LEU A 774 5.98 -38.36 24.81
CA LEU A 774 4.53 -38.52 24.62
C LEU A 774 3.84 -37.16 24.46
N HIS A 775 4.11 -36.52 23.32
CA HIS A 775 3.47 -35.29 22.87
C HIS A 775 3.19 -35.41 21.37
N GLY A 776 2.05 -34.94 20.90
CA GLY A 776 1.73 -34.91 19.47
C GLY A 776 0.34 -34.33 19.23
N HIS A 777 0.16 -33.74 18.06
CA HIS A 777 -1.11 -33.19 17.61
C HIS A 777 -1.56 -33.86 16.31
N SER A 778 -2.85 -33.74 16.00
CA SER A 778 -3.41 -34.32 14.78
C SER A 778 -2.78 -33.78 13.50
N TYR A 779 -2.29 -32.54 13.51
CA TYR A 779 -1.67 -31.85 12.37
C TYR A 779 -0.14 -31.70 12.49
N THR A 780 0.50 -32.47 13.39
CA THR A 780 1.96 -32.50 13.49
C THR A 780 2.60 -32.70 12.11
N ALA A 781 3.42 -31.73 11.70
CA ALA A 781 4.11 -31.69 10.41
C ALA A 781 3.20 -31.71 9.18
N HIS A 782 2.06 -31.01 9.22
CA HIS A 782 1.13 -30.98 8.09
C HIS A 782 1.80 -30.46 6.79
N PRO A 783 1.58 -31.12 5.64
CA PRO A 783 2.31 -30.83 4.39
C PRO A 783 2.17 -29.39 3.89
N THR A 784 1.00 -28.76 4.09
CA THR A 784 0.75 -27.38 3.67
C THR A 784 1.67 -26.39 4.40
N GLY A 785 1.85 -26.57 5.71
CA GLY A 785 2.76 -25.77 6.52
C GLY A 785 4.21 -26.00 6.12
N CYS A 786 4.59 -27.26 5.90
CA CYS A 786 5.95 -27.60 5.49
C CYS A 786 6.31 -26.97 4.14
N ALA A 787 5.40 -27.03 3.16
CA ALA A 787 5.57 -26.40 1.85
C ALA A 787 5.68 -24.88 1.95
N ALA A 788 4.81 -24.24 2.74
CA ALA A 788 4.86 -22.79 2.96
C ALA A 788 6.16 -22.36 3.63
N ALA A 789 6.66 -23.13 4.60
CA ALA A 789 7.90 -22.83 5.29
C ALA A 789 9.14 -22.97 4.39
N LEU A 790 9.24 -24.05 3.62
CA LEU A 790 10.32 -24.21 2.64
C LEU A 790 10.33 -23.07 1.61
N ALA A 791 9.15 -22.67 1.10
CA ALA A 791 9.03 -21.53 0.19
C ALA A 791 9.46 -20.21 0.85
N ALA A 792 9.09 -19.97 2.12
CA ALA A 792 9.50 -18.79 2.86
C ALA A 792 11.02 -18.73 3.10
N LEU A 793 11.63 -19.82 3.55
CA LEU A 793 13.07 -19.91 3.75
C LEU A 793 13.83 -19.65 2.43
N ALA A 794 13.38 -20.24 1.32
CA ALA A 794 13.96 -20.00 0.01
C ALA A 794 13.79 -18.53 -0.44
N ALA A 795 12.63 -17.93 -0.19
CA ALA A 795 12.37 -16.53 -0.53
C ALA A 795 13.28 -15.57 0.26
N TYR A 796 13.48 -15.81 1.56
CA TYR A 796 14.37 -14.99 2.38
C TYR A 796 15.82 -15.02 1.88
N ALA A 797 16.29 -16.16 1.38
CA ALA A 797 17.66 -16.33 0.89
C ALA A 797 17.86 -15.84 -0.56
N SER A 798 16.80 -15.72 -1.35
CA SER A 798 16.89 -15.45 -2.79
C SER A 798 17.09 -13.97 -3.11
N PRO A 799 18.20 -13.55 -3.74
CA PRO A 799 18.39 -12.15 -4.18
C PRO A 799 17.38 -11.70 -5.26
N ALA A 800 16.76 -12.64 -5.97
CA ALA A 800 15.75 -12.34 -6.97
C ALA A 800 14.39 -11.98 -6.35
N LEU A 801 14.11 -12.45 -5.13
CA LEU A 801 12.84 -12.23 -4.43
C LEU A 801 12.99 -11.27 -3.24
N ASN A 802 14.14 -11.31 -2.58
CA ASN A 802 14.45 -10.51 -1.41
C ASN A 802 15.55 -9.49 -1.76
N PRO A 803 15.21 -8.18 -1.87
CA PRO A 803 16.20 -7.14 -2.14
C PRO A 803 17.25 -6.99 -1.03
N ASN A 804 16.98 -7.50 0.18
CA ASN A 804 17.87 -7.46 1.33
C ASN A 804 18.74 -8.73 1.49
N ALA A 805 18.60 -9.74 0.64
CA ALA A 805 19.27 -11.04 0.82
C ALA A 805 20.80 -10.91 0.96
N GLY A 806 21.44 -10.09 0.12
CA GLY A 806 22.89 -9.85 0.20
C GLY A 806 23.31 -9.14 1.50
N ALA A 807 22.52 -8.16 1.95
CA ALA A 807 22.78 -7.44 3.20
C ALA A 807 22.59 -8.34 4.43
N LEU A 808 21.56 -9.19 4.42
CA LEU A 808 21.29 -10.19 5.45
C LEU A 808 22.41 -11.22 5.55
N ALA A 809 22.91 -11.73 4.42
CA ALA A 809 24.05 -12.65 4.39
C ALA A 809 25.32 -11.98 4.96
N GLY A 810 25.60 -10.72 4.58
CA GLY A 810 26.72 -9.96 5.12
C GLY A 810 26.62 -9.68 6.62
N ALA A 811 25.41 -9.38 7.12
CA ALA A 811 25.15 -9.16 8.54
C ALA A 811 25.33 -10.44 9.36
N ALA A 812 24.81 -11.57 8.86
CA ALA A 812 24.99 -12.89 9.46
C ALA A 812 26.48 -13.25 9.62
N ALA A 813 27.29 -13.03 8.57
CA ALA A 813 28.73 -13.27 8.61
C ALA A 813 29.46 -12.43 9.68
N ARG A 814 28.96 -11.21 9.96
CA ARG A 814 29.51 -10.31 10.98
C ARG A 814 28.96 -10.55 12.39
N ARG A 815 27.95 -11.42 12.54
CA ARG A 815 27.17 -11.60 13.79
C ARG A 815 26.63 -10.28 14.34
N LEU A 816 26.23 -9.39 13.45
CA LEU A 816 25.58 -8.12 13.76
C LEU A 816 24.19 -8.09 13.13
N PRO A 817 23.20 -7.49 13.78
CA PRO A 817 21.88 -7.35 13.17
C PRO A 817 21.96 -6.33 12.02
N LEU A 818 21.40 -6.68 10.85
CA LEU A 818 21.02 -5.67 9.87
C LEU A 818 19.89 -4.81 10.46
N THR A 819 19.86 -3.50 10.27
CA THR A 819 18.65 -2.69 10.50
C THR A 819 18.14 -2.15 9.18
N LEU A 820 16.84 -2.37 8.90
CA LEU A 820 16.21 -1.84 7.70
C LEU A 820 15.85 -0.35 7.85
N TRP A 821 15.73 0.15 9.08
CA TRP A 821 15.16 1.47 9.38
C TRP A 821 16.19 2.60 9.43
N GLY A 822 17.49 2.26 9.38
CA GLY A 822 18.60 3.21 9.41
C GLY A 822 18.89 3.79 10.81
N GLU A 823 20.16 3.81 11.20
CA GLU A 823 20.57 4.29 12.53
C GLU A 823 20.34 5.79 12.73
N ALA A 824 20.59 6.61 11.69
CA ALA A 824 20.39 8.06 11.75
C ALA A 824 18.92 8.43 11.97
N ALA A 825 18.01 7.73 11.28
CA ALA A 825 16.58 7.93 11.42
C ALA A 825 16.06 7.52 12.80
N ALA A 826 16.51 6.38 13.32
CA ALA A 826 16.19 5.97 14.68
C ALA A 826 16.71 6.99 15.71
N ALA A 827 17.93 7.51 15.51
CA ALA A 827 18.52 8.52 16.39
C ALA A 827 17.70 9.82 16.38
N GLU A 828 17.22 10.25 15.22
CA GLU A 828 16.31 11.39 15.09
C GLU A 828 15.00 11.16 15.85
N LEU A 829 14.36 10.00 15.66
CA LEU A 829 13.13 9.64 16.39
C LEU A 829 13.35 9.67 17.91
N SER A 830 14.49 9.16 18.38
CA SER A 830 14.82 9.12 19.81
C SER A 830 15.06 10.50 20.45
N ARG A 831 15.16 11.57 19.65
CA ARG A 831 15.31 12.96 20.11
C ARG A 831 13.99 13.73 20.10
N LEU A 832 12.91 13.14 19.59
CA LEU A 832 11.62 13.80 19.53
C LEU A 832 11.03 13.97 20.95
N PRO A 833 10.32 15.09 21.22
CA PRO A 833 9.60 15.27 22.48
C PRO A 833 8.57 14.16 22.69
N GLY A 834 8.47 13.66 23.93
CA GLY A 834 7.53 12.59 24.28
C GLY A 834 8.00 11.18 23.94
N VAL A 835 9.15 11.00 23.28
CA VAL A 835 9.76 9.67 23.06
C VAL A 835 10.71 9.33 24.22
N ALA A 836 10.46 8.21 24.89
CA ALA A 836 11.26 7.71 26.00
C ALA A 836 12.40 6.77 25.54
N GLY A 837 12.24 6.13 24.39
CA GLY A 837 13.25 5.26 23.80
C GLY A 837 12.84 4.71 22.44
N VAL A 838 13.82 4.37 21.63
CA VAL A 838 13.61 3.71 20.33
C VAL A 838 14.43 2.43 20.27
N THR A 839 13.82 1.33 19.85
CA THR A 839 14.49 0.06 19.57
C THR A 839 14.34 -0.25 18.08
N THR A 840 15.46 -0.40 17.37
CA THR A 840 15.44 -0.84 15.97
C THR A 840 16.43 -1.97 15.73
N LEU A 841 15.93 -3.07 15.17
CA LEU A 841 16.67 -4.30 14.85
C LEU A 841 15.98 -5.00 13.68
N GLY A 842 16.71 -5.30 12.60
CA GLY A 842 16.13 -5.98 11.44
C GLY A 842 14.92 -5.25 10.91
N THR A 843 13.81 -5.98 10.96
CA THR A 843 12.50 -5.57 10.48
C THR A 843 11.68 -4.82 11.54
N LEU A 844 12.17 -4.72 12.78
CA LEU A 844 11.48 -4.08 13.91
C LEU A 844 11.91 -2.63 14.08
N LEU A 845 10.92 -1.74 14.19
CA LEU A 845 11.04 -0.40 14.77
C LEU A 845 10.01 -0.28 15.89
N ALA A 846 10.47 -0.01 17.11
CA ALA A 846 9.62 0.25 18.26
C ALA A 846 9.96 1.60 18.89
N VAL A 847 8.94 2.37 19.23
CA VAL A 847 9.03 3.69 19.85
C VAL A 847 8.25 3.64 21.15
N GLU A 848 8.94 3.78 22.27
CA GLU A 848 8.35 3.89 23.60
C GLU A 848 8.03 5.36 23.90
N LEU A 849 6.78 5.64 24.27
CA LEU A 849 6.33 6.99 24.61
C LEU A 849 6.44 7.25 26.12
N GLY A 850 6.82 8.48 26.47
CA GLY A 850 6.82 8.97 27.86
C GLY A 850 5.44 9.47 28.30
N GLY A 851 5.17 9.46 29.61
CA GLY A 851 3.98 10.08 30.19
C GLY A 851 2.69 9.25 30.05
N GLY A 852 2.51 8.27 30.94
CA GLY A 852 1.30 7.47 31.08
C GLY A 852 1.51 6.43 32.19
N GLY A 853 0.46 6.04 32.92
CA GLY A 853 0.58 4.99 33.94
C GLY A 853 1.25 3.75 33.34
N GLY A 854 2.34 3.29 33.96
CA GLY A 854 3.23 2.30 33.36
C GLY A 854 2.56 0.95 33.06
N GLY A 855 3.09 0.23 32.06
CA GLY A 855 2.71 -1.15 31.74
C GLY A 855 1.76 -1.32 30.56
N TYR A 856 1.30 -2.55 30.34
CA TYR A 856 0.49 -2.94 29.17
C TYR A 856 -0.88 -2.24 29.08
N ALA A 857 -1.42 -1.77 30.21
CA ALA A 857 -2.72 -1.08 30.26
C ALA A 857 -2.66 0.41 29.89
N SER A 858 -1.48 0.93 29.51
CA SER A 858 -1.32 2.33 29.10
C SER A 858 -1.99 2.60 27.75
N ASP A 859 -2.73 3.71 27.65
CA ASP A 859 -3.33 4.21 26.41
C ASP A 859 -2.45 5.26 25.70
N ALA A 860 -1.21 5.49 26.17
CA ALA A 860 -0.32 6.54 25.63
C ALA A 860 -0.05 6.41 24.12
N ALA A 861 0.02 5.18 23.61
CA ALA A 861 0.24 4.88 22.19
C ALA A 861 -1.00 5.11 21.30
N ALA A 862 -2.20 5.25 21.87
CA ALA A 862 -3.46 5.26 21.13
C ALA A 862 -3.55 6.42 20.13
N GLY A 863 -3.13 7.63 20.53
CA GLY A 863 -3.14 8.82 19.67
C GLY A 863 -2.22 8.68 18.45
N VAL A 864 -1.00 8.17 18.66
CA VAL A 864 -0.04 7.92 17.57
C VAL A 864 -0.53 6.81 16.63
N VAL A 865 -1.11 5.73 17.17
CA VAL A 865 -1.70 4.66 16.35
C VAL A 865 -2.87 5.17 15.51
N ALA A 866 -3.72 6.04 16.06
CA ALA A 866 -4.80 6.67 15.30
C ALA A 866 -4.25 7.58 14.19
N ALA A 867 -3.18 8.32 14.46
CA ALA A 867 -2.51 9.14 13.46
C ALA A 867 -1.86 8.30 12.34
N LEU A 868 -1.16 7.22 12.68
CA LEU A 868 -0.59 6.28 11.70
C LEU A 868 -1.66 5.74 10.74
N ARG A 869 -2.86 5.42 11.23
CA ARG A 869 -3.98 4.95 10.40
C ARG A 869 -4.46 6.00 9.40
N ARG A 870 -4.45 7.30 9.76
CA ARG A 870 -4.76 8.38 8.81
C ARG A 870 -3.72 8.51 7.70
N HIS A 871 -2.48 8.12 7.98
CA HIS A 871 -1.39 8.04 7.01
C HIS A 871 -1.30 6.67 6.30
N GLY A 872 -2.38 5.87 6.35
CA GLY A 872 -2.47 4.58 5.65
C GLY A 872 -1.69 3.43 6.31
N VAL A 873 -1.22 3.59 7.55
CA VAL A 873 -0.43 2.56 8.25
C VAL A 873 -1.26 1.89 9.34
N PHE A 874 -1.52 0.60 9.18
CA PHE A 874 -2.20 -0.20 10.22
C PHE A 874 -1.21 -0.60 11.31
N ALA A 875 -1.36 0.01 12.50
CA ALA A 875 -0.57 -0.31 13.68
C ALA A 875 -1.44 -0.73 14.88
N ARG A 876 -0.80 -1.37 15.86
CA ARG A 876 -1.41 -1.76 17.14
C ARG A 876 -0.58 -1.20 18.29
N PRO A 877 -1.22 -0.73 19.37
CA PRO A 877 -0.51 -0.32 20.57
C PRO A 877 -0.03 -1.55 21.36
N LEU A 878 1.07 -1.38 22.08
CA LEU A 878 1.58 -2.33 23.07
C LEU A 878 1.92 -1.58 24.37
N GLY A 879 0.90 -1.27 25.17
CA GLY A 879 1.03 -0.32 26.27
C GLY A 879 1.54 1.04 25.76
N PRO A 880 2.63 1.60 26.30
CA PRO A 880 3.20 2.88 25.83
C PRO A 880 4.01 2.75 24.53
N VAL A 881 4.13 1.55 23.95
CA VAL A 881 4.96 1.30 22.77
C VAL A 881 4.11 1.30 21.50
N VAL A 882 4.57 2.06 20.50
CA VAL A 882 4.12 1.98 19.11
C VAL A 882 5.20 1.25 18.33
N TYR A 883 4.83 0.27 17.52
CA TYR A 883 5.81 -0.48 16.74
C TYR A 883 5.36 -0.69 15.29
N LEU A 884 6.33 -0.71 14.40
CA LEU A 884 6.20 -1.14 13.01
C LEU A 884 7.09 -2.36 12.80
N MET A 885 6.55 -3.32 12.06
CA MET A 885 7.22 -4.59 11.82
C MET A 885 6.97 -5.01 10.38
N VAL A 886 8.04 -4.98 9.58
CA VAL A 886 7.99 -5.31 8.16
C VAL A 886 8.44 -6.74 7.90
N THR A 887 8.47 -7.16 6.63
CA THR A 887 9.03 -8.45 6.25
C THR A 887 10.54 -8.32 6.03
N PRO A 888 11.32 -9.42 6.12
CA PRO A 888 12.73 -9.40 5.72
C PRO A 888 12.97 -8.98 4.26
N MET A 889 11.91 -8.99 3.43
CA MET A 889 11.94 -8.70 2.00
C MET A 889 11.48 -7.28 1.64
N THR A 890 11.05 -6.49 2.63
CA THR A 890 10.53 -5.14 2.39
C THR A 890 11.67 -4.24 1.90
N GLY A 891 11.43 -3.55 0.77
CA GLY A 891 12.43 -2.69 0.12
C GLY A 891 12.57 -1.32 0.78
N ALA A 892 13.71 -0.66 0.55
CA ALA A 892 14.04 0.62 1.19
C ALA A 892 12.98 1.72 1.01
N GLY A 893 12.42 1.87 -0.20
CA GLY A 893 11.40 2.90 -0.45
C GLY A 893 10.12 2.74 0.37
N GLU A 894 9.71 1.50 0.68
CA GLU A 894 8.56 1.26 1.55
C GLU A 894 8.92 1.52 3.02
N VAL A 895 10.13 1.17 3.44
CA VAL A 895 10.63 1.50 4.79
C VAL A 895 10.68 3.02 5.00
N ASP A 896 11.18 3.78 4.02
CA ASP A 896 11.24 5.24 4.08
C ASP A 896 9.83 5.86 4.18
N ARG A 897 8.85 5.34 3.44
CA ARG A 897 7.44 5.76 3.54
C ARG A 897 6.88 5.51 4.94
N LEU A 898 7.11 4.32 5.50
CA LEU A 898 6.63 3.95 6.83
C LEU A 898 7.29 4.78 7.93
N LEU A 899 8.58 5.06 7.80
CA LEU A 899 9.33 5.92 8.70
C LEU A 899 8.81 7.37 8.65
N ALA A 900 8.53 7.91 7.46
CA ALA A 900 7.94 9.23 7.30
C ALA A 900 6.55 9.30 7.97
N ALA A 901 5.72 8.27 7.79
CA ALA A 901 4.42 8.18 8.45
C ALA A 901 4.55 8.13 9.98
N MET A 902 5.53 7.40 10.53
CA MET A 902 5.82 7.40 11.97
C MET A 902 6.21 8.78 12.49
N LYS A 903 7.10 9.50 11.79
CA LYS A 903 7.50 10.86 12.17
C LYS A 903 6.31 11.83 12.19
N LEU A 904 5.47 11.79 11.16
CA LEU A 904 4.26 12.60 11.08
C LEU A 904 3.28 12.25 12.21
N ALA A 905 3.04 10.96 12.46
CA ALA A 905 2.13 10.51 13.50
C ALA A 905 2.58 10.92 14.92
N LEU A 906 3.89 10.89 15.19
CA LEU A 906 4.47 11.36 16.45
C LEU A 906 4.32 12.89 16.60
N ALA A 907 4.51 13.65 15.52
CA ALA A 907 4.31 15.10 15.52
C ALA A 907 2.83 15.47 15.74
N ASP A 908 1.90 14.82 15.04
CA ASP A 908 0.46 15.05 15.15
C ASP A 908 -0.03 14.83 16.59
N ALA A 909 0.39 13.74 17.24
CA ALA A 909 -0.01 13.40 18.60
C ALA A 909 0.55 14.40 19.65
N GLY A 910 1.72 14.99 19.40
CA GLY A 910 2.37 15.95 20.31
C GLY A 910 1.71 17.33 20.35
N THR A 911 0.90 17.69 19.35
CA THR A 911 0.28 19.03 19.24
C THR A 911 -1.05 19.18 19.98
N GLY A 912 -1.59 18.10 20.55
CA GLY A 912 -2.89 18.14 21.24
C GLY A 912 -4.08 18.47 20.33
N ALA A 913 -3.90 18.43 19.01
CA ALA A 913 -5.00 18.54 18.07
C ALA A 913 -5.90 17.30 18.23
N GLY A 914 -7.01 17.49 18.93
CA GLY A 914 -8.07 16.49 19.03
C GLY A 914 -8.59 16.07 17.64
N PRO A 915 -9.37 14.99 17.57
CA PRO A 915 -9.92 14.53 16.30
C PRO A 915 -10.73 15.67 15.66
N CYS A 916 -10.29 16.12 14.48
CA CYS A 916 -11.02 17.03 13.63
C CYS A 916 -11.91 16.23 12.66
#